data_AF-A0A6V8CRN0-F1
#
_entry.id   AF-A0A6V8CRN0-F1
#
_cell.length_a   1.000
_cell.length_b   1.000
_cell.length_c   1.000
_cell.angle_alpha   90.00
_cell.angle_beta   90.00
_cell.angle_gamma   90.00
#
_symmetry.space_group_name_H-M   'P 1'
#
loop_
_entity.id
_entity.type
_entity.pdbx_description
1 polymer ?
#
loop_
_entity_poly.entity_id
_entity_poly.type
_entity_poly.pdbx_seq_one_letter_code
_entity_poly.pdbx_strand_id
1 'polypeptide(L)'
;SQGDHGRYTTSAADVDSRTSQYDQFWSYDGFTVLYSAGNDGSTGLTPPATAKNSIAVANHHNRGGSAPDTIAQSSSKGPTDDDRIKPDLAAPGTWVRSCLSQDAQDTGGNSWKSTWYIEYSGTSMASPNAAGAAALVYEYLTEVAGRPSPQGALIKALLVLGAEDMGARDIPNNSEGWGRINLANSLIPGSDTGVFVDDRTTLRSGGSATYEFNLTRSGSPLKVVLAWSDYQGSSSSSNQLRNDLNLEVTAPDGTTTYLGNAFQSGRSAPGGSADNKNNLEVVLVDSAVSGVWQVRISDVYHGGGRADQPFALAVRGVNVNDLRSDPIVILSDVSYSSEVPQVGEQIEINVPIMNQGSGTAIDLVVDAGIQRVGTVGTDLGRQTIGLGPGQTRIVSWMWTPQSEGEVTLQIIIDPDGAIEEADEDNNIANIPLVISAPGIRIDTNVLAQSVISANQASTTWDLRLKNTALLPTNATIESGDPVRDHDSQSFNWFRSFNRTAIPLEGSESTDVSFTLVHPSPPEPGTYRIPLTGVDEDNSLTFPLDLQLIVPVLPDVQTQTTSSQISLHPVDNTSFEFILTNRGNGPQGYDLRIDAPQSWHMGFDDLGSTIGASGGSSGTMGIGESLTVRMTAVPPYSMISAGTALQATVTVTSQVDPSESWTLDLPMVVAPFDRLDARLDTQVGVLAKDASIPLQYTITNTGNREVTITPDAEDRPSGWSISNNLQSFTLGIGEEEIYGVGLIGNGYATSGSFNLLFRTDDGYEISAPARLNVEDDISGSIVFSSILLADGTLGSDTMDVGSVSSGQPGFLLEWLVTNDGSTSWTGTYSLDVPSEWSYSCIDPGTLAAGVSDYLTCSVVMPDNVEAGSIPAIGAMVSADDMDLLDIVSIRVASVESVTITTLTQIETMEIGSTTSLEFEITNDGNVAIQHRIVVTSDDDWSIVILDDPSINLNPGSSQRIDIEITPTSRGSSAIRVQVLGPEDVTIGSIEVDVYSERSSVEPAEGGSGAIILGIGIVLIGILAGAVMVLLRKDKSTPQTIPVKARVGFSGTLPPPPTTSKPTVTLPKVSCWACSQPIEAEKRRACRDCGARYHALGGCEHAGITVCRRCGADVASFMEEGHAH
;
A
#
# COMPACT_ATOMS: atom_id res chain seq x y z
N SER A 1 16.39 -7.08 -16.13
CA SER A 1 17.18 -5.86 -15.88
C SER A 1 18.57 -6.06 -16.45
N GLN A 2 19.19 -5.03 -17.01
CA GLN A 2 20.65 -4.95 -17.03
C GLN A 2 21.05 -4.41 -15.65
N GLY A 3 21.99 -5.06 -14.96
CA GLY A 3 22.52 -4.53 -13.71
C GLY A 3 23.56 -3.44 -14.00
N ASP A 4 23.71 -2.48 -13.09
CA ASP A 4 24.74 -1.43 -13.13
C ASP A 4 26.16 -1.98 -12.84
N HIS A 5 26.50 -3.17 -13.35
CA HIS A 5 27.82 -3.78 -13.18
C HIS A 5 28.88 -2.94 -13.91
N GLY A 6 30.07 -2.79 -13.31
CA GLY A 6 31.15 -1.95 -13.84
C GLY A 6 30.91 -0.43 -13.73
N ARG A 7 29.65 -0.01 -13.70
CA ARG A 7 29.21 1.39 -13.71
C ARG A 7 29.57 2.18 -12.46
N TYR A 8 29.89 3.46 -12.65
CA TYR A 8 29.97 4.43 -11.57
C TYR A 8 28.59 5.04 -11.27
N THR A 9 28.01 4.67 -10.13
CA THR A 9 26.68 5.09 -9.67
C THR A 9 26.73 6.33 -8.78
N THR A 10 25.56 6.84 -8.33
CA THR A 10 25.50 7.83 -7.24
C THR A 10 26.15 7.28 -5.97
N SER A 11 25.86 6.04 -5.58
CA SER A 11 26.49 5.41 -4.41
C SER A 11 28.01 5.29 -4.50
N ALA A 12 28.59 5.23 -5.71
CA ALA A 12 30.04 5.33 -5.90
C ALA A 12 30.55 6.78 -5.70
N ALA A 13 29.78 7.77 -6.17
CA ALA A 13 30.06 9.19 -5.95
C ALA A 13 29.97 9.60 -4.48
N ASP A 14 28.99 9.09 -3.74
CA ASP A 14 28.81 9.37 -2.31
C ASP A 14 30.02 8.86 -1.49
N VAL A 15 30.56 7.69 -1.87
CA VAL A 15 31.77 7.11 -1.28
C VAL A 15 33.00 7.95 -1.60
N ASP A 16 33.21 8.33 -2.86
CA ASP A 16 34.34 9.19 -3.25
C ASP A 16 34.25 10.58 -2.60
N SER A 17 33.05 11.14 -2.48
CA SER A 17 32.78 12.41 -1.80
C SER A 17 33.17 12.35 -0.33
N ARG A 18 32.66 11.35 0.41
CA ARG A 18 32.94 11.19 1.84
C ARG A 18 34.42 10.88 2.11
N THR A 19 35.01 9.93 1.41
CA THR A 19 36.44 9.59 1.57
C THR A 19 37.34 10.81 1.29
N SER A 20 37.08 11.56 0.22
CA SER A 20 37.82 12.79 -0.06
C SER A 20 37.62 13.82 1.08
N GLN A 21 36.39 14.03 1.58
CA GLN A 21 36.13 14.97 2.68
C GLN A 21 36.91 14.62 3.98
N TYR A 22 37.04 13.35 4.31
CA TYR A 22 37.76 12.89 5.52
C TYR A 22 39.28 12.84 5.35
N ASP A 23 39.79 12.62 4.13
CA ASP A 23 41.23 12.66 3.85
C ASP A 23 41.77 14.10 3.70
N GLN A 24 40.89 15.10 3.52
CA GLN A 24 41.26 16.51 3.39
C GLN A 24 41.80 17.12 4.71
N PHE A 25 42.51 18.24 4.58
CA PHE A 25 43.19 18.95 5.66
C PHE A 25 42.29 19.43 6.82
N TRP A 26 40.99 19.62 6.59
CA TRP A 26 40.10 20.29 7.57
C TRP A 26 39.53 19.37 8.65
N SER A 27 39.57 18.05 8.47
CA SER A 27 38.99 17.07 9.39
C SER A 27 40.03 16.33 10.23
N TYR A 28 41.25 16.14 9.71
CA TYR A 28 42.33 15.39 10.39
C TYR A 28 41.93 13.97 10.88
N ASP A 29 40.91 13.35 10.32
CA ASP A 29 40.48 12.00 10.70
C ASP A 29 41.07 10.92 9.77
N GLY A 30 40.97 11.12 8.45
CA GLY A 30 41.23 10.09 7.43
C GLY A 30 40.12 9.03 7.37
N PHE A 31 39.78 8.52 6.17
CA PHE A 31 38.71 7.51 6.07
C PHE A 31 38.93 6.46 4.98
N THR A 32 39.48 5.32 5.38
CA THR A 32 39.63 4.15 4.50
C THR A 32 38.29 3.42 4.35
N VAL A 33 37.79 3.27 3.12
CA VAL A 33 36.57 2.51 2.82
C VAL A 33 36.89 1.31 1.93
N LEU A 34 36.46 0.12 2.35
CA LEU A 34 36.64 -1.13 1.61
C LEU A 34 35.29 -1.74 1.21
N TYR A 35 35.20 -2.25 -0.02
CA TYR A 35 34.03 -2.95 -0.54
C TYR A 35 34.39 -4.29 -1.16
N SER A 36 33.48 -5.26 -1.03
CA SER A 36 33.52 -6.50 -1.80
C SER A 36 33.32 -6.20 -3.30
N ALA A 37 34.17 -6.75 -4.17
CA ALA A 37 34.10 -6.45 -5.61
C ALA A 37 32.77 -6.89 -6.28
N GLY A 38 32.06 -7.85 -5.68
CA GLY A 38 30.87 -8.52 -6.23
C GLY A 38 31.09 -10.03 -6.35
N ASN A 39 30.01 -10.79 -6.58
CA ASN A 39 30.06 -12.26 -6.68
C ASN A 39 29.58 -12.80 -8.05
N ASP A 40 29.57 -11.93 -9.07
CA ASP A 40 29.00 -12.20 -10.39
C ASP A 40 30.06 -12.57 -11.45
N GLY A 41 31.31 -12.80 -11.03
CA GLY A 41 32.41 -13.26 -11.88
C GLY A 41 32.69 -12.33 -13.06
N SER A 42 32.62 -12.87 -14.28
CA SER A 42 32.83 -12.11 -15.52
C SER A 42 31.67 -11.18 -15.91
N THR A 43 30.65 -11.02 -15.07
CA THR A 43 29.52 -10.08 -15.33
C THR A 43 29.87 -8.63 -14.98
N GLY A 44 30.89 -8.42 -14.13
CA GLY A 44 31.42 -7.11 -13.75
C GLY A 44 31.39 -6.84 -12.24
N LEU A 45 32.03 -5.76 -11.80
CA LEU A 45 31.98 -5.29 -10.40
C LEU A 45 30.58 -4.80 -10.00
N THR A 46 30.20 -5.01 -8.75
CA THR A 46 28.98 -4.43 -8.17
C THR A 46 29.26 -3.06 -7.53
N PRO A 47 28.58 -1.97 -7.92
CA PRO A 47 28.68 -0.70 -7.21
C PRO A 47 28.23 -0.85 -5.74
N PRO A 48 28.83 -0.12 -4.78
CA PRO A 48 29.75 1.00 -4.96
C PRO A 48 31.24 0.62 -5.04
N ALA A 49 31.62 -0.65 -5.24
CA ALA A 49 33.03 -1.04 -5.41
C ALA A 49 33.72 -0.39 -6.64
N THR A 50 32.93 0.23 -7.52
CA THR A 50 33.38 1.03 -8.66
C THR A 50 33.82 2.45 -8.28
N ALA A 51 33.67 2.87 -7.02
CA ALA A 51 34.21 4.13 -6.46
C ALA A 51 35.75 4.18 -6.51
N LYS A 52 36.33 5.31 -6.87
CA LYS A 52 37.78 5.50 -7.08
C LYS A 52 38.57 5.39 -5.78
N ASN A 53 38.13 6.10 -4.75
CA ASN A 53 38.83 6.26 -3.48
C ASN A 53 38.69 5.00 -2.61
N SER A 54 37.63 4.20 -2.84
CA SER A 54 37.46 2.91 -2.20
C SER A 54 38.56 1.89 -2.56
N ILE A 55 38.74 0.90 -1.67
CA ILE A 55 39.47 -0.34 -1.95
C ILE A 55 38.44 -1.44 -2.25
N ALA A 56 38.34 -1.84 -3.51
CA ALA A 56 37.53 -2.97 -3.95
C ALA A 56 38.33 -4.27 -3.84
N VAL A 57 37.74 -5.29 -3.22
CA VAL A 57 38.45 -6.48 -2.76
C VAL A 57 37.98 -7.73 -3.50
N ALA A 58 38.92 -8.37 -4.22
CA ALA A 58 38.78 -9.63 -4.90
C ALA A 58 38.81 -10.81 -3.92
N ASN A 59 38.14 -11.91 -4.29
CA ASN A 59 38.12 -13.15 -3.52
C ASN A 59 39.14 -14.15 -4.09
N HIS A 60 40.16 -14.48 -3.30
CA HIS A 60 41.02 -15.64 -3.57
C HIS A 60 40.73 -16.83 -2.63
N HIS A 61 41.14 -18.01 -3.06
CA HIS A 61 41.03 -19.24 -2.26
C HIS A 61 41.89 -19.13 -1.00
N ASN A 62 41.26 -19.33 0.17
CA ASN A 62 41.94 -19.34 1.46
C ASN A 62 42.80 -20.60 1.66
N ARG A 63 42.40 -21.72 1.03
CA ARG A 63 43.05 -23.04 1.17
C ARG A 63 42.64 -23.97 0.03
N GLY A 64 43.46 -24.97 -0.28
CA GLY A 64 43.14 -26.04 -1.24
C GLY A 64 43.23 -25.64 -2.71
N GLY A 65 43.41 -26.64 -3.60
CA GLY A 65 43.82 -26.37 -4.98
C GLY A 65 45.19 -25.69 -5.02
N SER A 66 45.33 -24.66 -5.86
CA SER A 66 46.53 -23.80 -5.92
C SER A 66 46.43 -22.55 -5.03
N ALA A 67 45.68 -22.62 -3.92
CA ALA A 67 45.65 -21.55 -2.93
C ALA A 67 47.05 -21.28 -2.32
N PRO A 68 47.43 -20.03 -2.02
CA PRO A 68 46.59 -18.82 -2.09
C PRO A 68 46.40 -18.25 -3.51
N ASP A 69 47.21 -18.68 -4.48
CA ASP A 69 47.33 -18.13 -5.84
C ASP A 69 46.20 -18.58 -6.78
N THR A 70 44.94 -18.40 -6.37
CA THR A 70 43.76 -18.71 -7.18
C THR A 70 42.60 -17.78 -6.85
N ILE A 71 42.26 -16.89 -7.78
CA ILE A 71 41.03 -16.09 -7.72
C ILE A 71 39.81 -17.01 -7.90
N ALA A 72 38.80 -16.84 -7.04
CA ALA A 72 37.57 -17.61 -7.10
C ALA A 72 36.76 -17.26 -8.36
N GLN A 73 36.16 -18.26 -9.01
CA GLN A 73 35.40 -18.06 -10.26
C GLN A 73 34.24 -17.05 -10.14
N SER A 74 33.64 -16.94 -8.94
CA SER A 74 32.58 -15.96 -8.66
C SER A 74 33.11 -14.55 -8.34
N SER A 75 34.40 -14.35 -8.08
CA SER A 75 34.92 -13.01 -7.79
C SER A 75 34.67 -12.07 -8.96
N SER A 76 33.85 -11.04 -8.75
CA SER A 76 33.56 -10.06 -9.79
C SER A 76 34.82 -9.40 -10.32
N LYS A 77 34.83 -9.16 -11.64
CA LYS A 77 36.01 -8.72 -12.41
C LYS A 77 35.81 -7.33 -13.00
N GLY A 78 36.93 -6.68 -13.29
CA GLY A 78 37.02 -5.40 -14.00
C GLY A 78 37.03 -5.50 -15.52
N PRO A 79 37.29 -4.36 -16.20
CA PRO A 79 37.50 -3.04 -15.60
C PRO A 79 36.18 -2.44 -15.10
N THR A 80 36.19 -1.19 -14.63
CA THR A 80 34.96 -0.39 -14.59
C THR A 80 34.52 0.01 -16.01
N ASP A 81 33.30 0.53 -16.15
CA ASP A 81 32.78 1.05 -17.44
C ASP A 81 33.64 2.17 -18.05
N ASP A 82 34.50 2.79 -17.23
CA ASP A 82 35.46 3.83 -17.61
C ASP A 82 36.92 3.36 -17.58
N ASP A 83 37.15 2.06 -17.79
CA ASP A 83 38.46 1.40 -17.97
C ASP A 83 39.38 1.39 -16.73
N ARG A 84 38.91 1.73 -15.52
CA ARG A 84 39.75 1.69 -14.31
C ARG A 84 40.03 0.25 -13.85
N ILE A 85 41.23 0.06 -13.30
CA ILE A 85 41.71 -1.19 -12.72
C ILE A 85 40.96 -1.43 -11.41
N LYS A 86 40.01 -2.36 -11.45
CA LYS A 86 39.22 -2.82 -10.30
C LYS A 86 39.01 -4.35 -10.41
N PRO A 87 38.92 -5.11 -9.30
CA PRO A 87 39.24 -4.72 -7.91
C PRO A 87 40.66 -4.18 -7.76
N ASP A 88 40.97 -3.47 -6.66
CA ASP A 88 42.31 -2.93 -6.43
C ASP A 88 43.26 -4.01 -5.89
N LEU A 89 42.73 -4.94 -5.08
CA LEU A 89 43.49 -5.92 -4.30
C LEU A 89 42.71 -7.23 -4.12
N ALA A 90 43.42 -8.33 -3.85
CA ALA A 90 42.83 -9.62 -3.48
C ALA A 90 43.06 -9.99 -2.00
N ALA A 91 42.07 -10.65 -1.39
CA ALA A 91 42.16 -11.18 -0.03
C ALA A 91 41.46 -12.57 0.09
N PRO A 92 41.72 -13.35 1.17
CA PRO A 92 41.12 -14.67 1.33
C PRO A 92 39.60 -14.56 1.49
N GLY A 93 38.84 -15.11 0.55
CA GLY A 93 37.37 -15.02 0.55
C GLY A 93 36.64 -16.36 0.37
N THR A 94 37.29 -17.41 -0.14
CA THR A 94 36.67 -18.72 -0.38
C THR A 94 37.11 -19.74 0.66
N TRP A 95 36.14 -20.45 1.26
CA TRP A 95 36.29 -21.32 2.43
C TRP A 95 36.87 -20.60 3.66
N VAL A 96 36.29 -19.44 3.98
CA VAL A 96 36.60 -18.66 5.19
C VAL A 96 35.67 -19.08 6.32
N ARG A 97 36.24 -19.50 7.45
CA ARG A 97 35.52 -19.78 8.69
C ARG A 97 35.43 -18.51 9.51
N SER A 98 34.22 -18.12 9.89
CA SER A 98 33.98 -16.97 10.77
C SER A 98 32.86 -17.30 11.77
N CYS A 99 32.57 -16.37 12.68
CA CYS A 99 31.58 -16.53 13.73
C CYS A 99 30.18 -16.82 13.15
N LEU A 100 29.50 -17.82 13.72
CA LEU A 100 28.10 -18.12 13.43
C LEU A 100 27.21 -17.34 14.40
N SER A 101 26.41 -16.40 13.87
CA SER A 101 25.31 -15.81 14.65
C SER A 101 24.35 -16.93 15.08
N GLN A 102 24.00 -16.96 16.36
CA GLN A 102 23.18 -18.03 16.93
C GLN A 102 21.69 -17.92 16.53
N ASP A 103 21.27 -16.73 16.10
CA ASP A 103 19.92 -16.45 15.59
C ASP A 103 19.77 -16.75 14.09
N ALA A 104 20.85 -17.12 13.39
CA ALA A 104 20.85 -17.34 11.95
C ALA A 104 20.04 -18.57 11.52
N GLN A 105 18.76 -18.36 11.20
CA GLN A 105 17.84 -19.41 10.74
C GLN A 105 18.21 -19.90 9.33
N ASP A 106 18.53 -18.99 8.42
CA ASP A 106 19.11 -19.36 7.12
C ASP A 106 20.63 -19.54 7.26
N THR A 107 21.07 -20.77 7.00
CA THR A 107 22.49 -21.13 6.87
C THR A 107 22.73 -21.94 5.59
N GLY A 108 21.91 -21.72 4.55
CA GLY A 108 22.08 -22.30 3.22
C GLY A 108 23.41 -21.91 2.58
N GLY A 109 23.89 -22.73 1.64
CA GLY A 109 25.14 -22.48 0.91
C GLY A 109 26.45 -22.58 1.72
N ASN A 110 26.39 -22.80 3.04
CA ASN A 110 27.61 -23.06 3.83
C ASN A 110 28.29 -24.37 3.40
N SER A 111 29.61 -24.39 3.47
CA SER A 111 30.43 -25.58 3.13
C SER A 111 30.88 -26.39 4.36
N TRP A 112 30.78 -25.81 5.55
CA TRP A 112 31.03 -26.42 6.85
C TRP A 112 30.44 -25.55 7.96
N LYS A 113 29.97 -26.15 9.05
CA LYS A 113 29.62 -25.43 10.29
C LYS A 113 29.85 -26.24 11.56
N SER A 114 29.84 -25.52 12.68
CA SER A 114 29.94 -25.98 14.07
C SER A 114 28.99 -25.15 14.94
N THR A 115 29.02 -25.32 16.28
CA THR A 115 28.22 -24.50 17.21
C THR A 115 28.50 -23.00 17.08
N TRP A 116 29.77 -22.61 16.97
CA TRP A 116 30.21 -21.22 17.07
C TRP A 116 30.74 -20.61 15.76
N TYR A 117 30.99 -21.45 14.74
CA TYR A 117 31.61 -21.02 13.49
C TYR A 117 30.95 -21.66 12.26
N ILE A 118 30.88 -20.89 11.17
CA ILE A 118 30.33 -21.27 9.87
C ILE A 118 31.31 -20.90 8.74
N GLU A 119 31.27 -21.65 7.64
CA GLU A 119 32.17 -21.49 6.50
C GLU A 119 31.43 -21.05 5.23
N TYR A 120 31.70 -19.82 4.81
CA TYR A 120 31.16 -19.22 3.59
C TYR A 120 32.27 -18.89 2.59
N SER A 121 31.85 -18.50 1.37
CA SER A 121 32.74 -18.15 0.27
C SER A 121 32.18 -16.96 -0.51
N GLY A 122 32.99 -15.91 -0.73
CA GLY A 122 32.60 -14.74 -1.51
C GLY A 122 33.53 -13.54 -1.29
N THR A 123 33.40 -12.51 -2.13
CA THR A 123 34.09 -11.22 -1.90
C THR A 123 33.64 -10.55 -0.60
N SER A 124 32.43 -10.87 -0.11
CA SER A 124 31.91 -10.49 1.21
C SER A 124 32.69 -11.08 2.39
N MET A 125 33.50 -12.12 2.18
CA MET A 125 34.45 -12.67 3.16
C MET A 125 35.89 -12.15 2.93
N ALA A 126 36.23 -11.76 1.70
CA ALA A 126 37.51 -11.13 1.39
C ALA A 126 37.60 -9.70 1.92
N SER A 127 36.53 -8.90 1.74
CA SER A 127 36.47 -7.51 2.18
C SER A 127 36.77 -7.29 3.68
N PRO A 128 36.20 -8.06 4.63
CA PRO A 128 36.55 -7.91 6.05
C PRO A 128 37.98 -8.37 6.38
N ASN A 129 38.55 -9.35 5.65
CA ASN A 129 39.97 -9.71 5.81
C ASN A 129 40.88 -8.56 5.36
N ALA A 130 40.56 -7.89 4.25
CA ALA A 130 41.26 -6.69 3.81
C ALA A 130 41.04 -5.49 4.76
N ALA A 131 39.85 -5.37 5.38
CA ALA A 131 39.58 -4.31 6.35
C ALA A 131 40.37 -4.51 7.65
N GLY A 132 40.51 -5.75 8.14
CA GLY A 132 41.42 -6.08 9.24
C GLY A 132 42.88 -5.77 8.88
N ALA A 133 43.29 -6.01 7.63
CA ALA A 133 44.62 -5.61 7.16
C ALA A 133 44.80 -4.09 7.11
N ALA A 134 43.80 -3.33 6.64
CA ALA A 134 43.82 -1.87 6.64
C ALA A 134 43.91 -1.28 8.06
N ALA A 135 43.22 -1.88 9.03
CA ALA A 135 43.29 -1.48 10.44
C ALA A 135 44.70 -1.66 11.02
N LEU A 136 45.39 -2.77 10.70
CA LEU A 136 46.79 -3.00 11.11
C LEU A 136 47.78 -2.03 10.43
N VAL A 137 47.48 -1.56 9.21
CA VAL A 137 48.26 -0.48 8.56
C VAL A 137 48.03 0.87 9.27
N TYR A 138 46.78 1.19 9.62
CA TYR A 138 46.44 2.39 10.39
C TYR A 138 47.15 2.40 11.75
N GLU A 139 47.00 1.32 12.54
CA GLU A 139 47.64 1.10 13.84
C GLU A 139 49.17 1.28 13.76
N TYR A 140 49.81 0.67 12.76
CA TYR A 140 51.25 0.84 12.53
C TYR A 140 51.64 2.29 12.23
N LEU A 141 50.88 3.00 11.39
CA LEU A 141 51.17 4.39 11.06
C LEU A 141 51.05 5.30 12.28
N THR A 142 49.97 5.16 13.06
CA THR A 142 49.72 6.03 14.22
C THR A 142 50.56 5.69 15.44
N GLU A 143 50.77 4.41 15.74
CA GLU A 143 51.45 3.98 16.99
C GLU A 143 52.94 3.65 16.82
N VAL A 144 53.38 3.27 15.62
CA VAL A 144 54.78 2.81 15.37
C VAL A 144 55.56 3.78 14.49
N ALA A 145 54.97 4.30 13.42
CA ALA A 145 55.62 5.25 12.52
C ALA A 145 55.47 6.72 12.99
N GLY A 146 54.68 6.98 14.03
CA GLY A 146 54.49 8.33 14.60
C GLY A 146 53.74 9.30 13.67
N ARG A 147 53.00 8.79 12.69
CA ARG A 147 52.23 9.58 11.72
C ARG A 147 50.74 9.54 12.11
N PRO A 148 50.23 10.50 12.91
CA PRO A 148 48.83 10.55 13.28
C PRO A 148 47.94 10.80 12.06
N SER A 149 46.70 10.33 12.11
CA SER A 149 45.65 10.66 11.13
C SER A 149 46.00 10.39 9.65
N PRO A 150 46.53 9.21 9.28
CA PRO A 150 46.92 8.90 7.91
C PRO A 150 45.71 8.90 6.95
N GLN A 151 45.90 9.38 5.71
CA GLN A 151 44.84 9.33 4.71
C GLN A 151 44.44 7.89 4.34
N GLY A 152 43.17 7.70 3.96
CA GLY A 152 42.72 6.49 3.27
C GLY A 152 43.49 6.24 1.97
N ALA A 153 43.92 7.30 1.29
CA ALA A 153 44.87 7.25 0.17
C ALA A 153 46.20 6.55 0.55
N LEU A 154 46.84 6.90 1.67
CA LEU A 154 48.09 6.27 2.12
C LEU A 154 47.89 4.79 2.50
N ILE A 155 46.80 4.47 3.19
CA ILE A 155 46.49 3.09 3.58
C ILE A 155 46.24 2.22 2.33
N LYS A 156 45.55 2.77 1.31
CA LYS A 156 45.42 2.16 -0.02
C LYS A 156 46.79 1.97 -0.69
N ALA A 157 47.64 3.00 -0.68
CA ALA A 157 48.98 2.93 -1.27
C ALA A 157 49.87 1.85 -0.62
N LEU A 158 49.89 1.75 0.72
CA LEU A 158 50.68 0.75 1.46
C LEU A 158 50.20 -0.69 1.27
N LEU A 159 48.88 -0.92 1.24
CA LEU A 159 48.35 -2.25 0.94
C LEU A 159 48.70 -2.69 -0.50
N VAL A 160 48.65 -1.76 -1.46
CA VAL A 160 49.10 -1.98 -2.85
C VAL A 160 50.63 -2.14 -2.93
N LEU A 161 51.41 -1.41 -2.13
CA LEU A 161 52.87 -1.56 -2.06
C LEU A 161 53.25 -2.99 -1.64
N GLY A 162 52.62 -3.51 -0.58
CA GLY A 162 52.85 -4.88 -0.11
C GLY A 162 52.41 -5.98 -1.08
N ALA A 163 51.43 -5.69 -1.94
CA ALA A 163 50.71 -6.69 -2.72
C ALA A 163 51.58 -7.55 -3.67
N GLU A 164 51.20 -8.83 -3.77
CA GLU A 164 51.87 -9.92 -4.49
C GLU A 164 51.02 -10.46 -5.64
N ASP A 165 51.62 -10.54 -6.83
CA ASP A 165 51.06 -11.10 -8.07
C ASP A 165 50.72 -12.61 -7.94
N MET A 166 49.53 -13.03 -8.36
CA MET A 166 48.98 -14.36 -8.10
C MET A 166 49.03 -15.31 -9.31
N GLY A 167 50.05 -16.16 -9.33
CA GLY A 167 50.09 -17.37 -10.17
C GLY A 167 50.55 -17.14 -11.61
N ALA A 168 49.88 -16.28 -12.37
CA ALA A 168 50.33 -15.83 -13.68
C ALA A 168 50.86 -14.39 -13.57
N ARG A 169 52.10 -14.13 -13.99
CA ARG A 169 52.78 -12.84 -13.81
C ARG A 169 52.20 -11.78 -14.76
N ASP A 170 51.02 -11.23 -14.43
CA ASP A 170 50.27 -10.33 -15.32
C ASP A 170 49.56 -9.13 -14.67
N ILE A 171 49.83 -8.80 -13.39
CA ILE A 171 49.33 -7.53 -12.79
C ILE A 171 49.79 -6.28 -13.58
N PRO A 172 49.03 -5.17 -13.54
CA PRO A 172 47.67 -5.07 -13.05
C PRO A 172 46.69 -5.85 -13.93
N ASN A 173 45.81 -6.64 -13.32
CA ASN A 173 44.80 -7.40 -14.04
C ASN A 173 43.41 -7.22 -13.43
N ASN A 174 42.37 -7.42 -14.26
CA ASN A 174 40.97 -7.23 -13.89
C ASN A 174 40.38 -8.35 -12.98
N SER A 175 41.20 -9.28 -12.47
CA SER A 175 40.78 -10.37 -11.59
C SER A 175 41.24 -10.17 -10.15
N GLU A 176 42.44 -9.63 -9.93
CA GLU A 176 43.06 -9.42 -8.61
C GLU A 176 43.51 -7.98 -8.35
N GLY A 177 43.46 -7.11 -9.37
CA GLY A 177 44.01 -5.77 -9.31
C GLY A 177 45.53 -5.79 -9.30
N TRP A 178 46.08 -5.30 -8.19
CA TRP A 178 47.52 -5.23 -7.91
C TRP A 178 48.07 -6.43 -7.13
N GLY A 179 47.24 -7.44 -6.88
CA GLY A 179 47.63 -8.70 -6.27
C GLY A 179 47.05 -8.93 -4.86
N ARG A 180 47.46 -10.04 -4.24
CA ARG A 180 47.10 -10.40 -2.87
C ARG A 180 47.78 -9.47 -1.86
N ILE A 181 47.04 -9.00 -0.86
CA ILE A 181 47.58 -8.25 0.28
C ILE A 181 48.64 -9.07 1.04
N ASN A 182 49.83 -8.49 1.23
CA ASN A 182 50.85 -8.98 2.18
C ASN A 182 51.33 -7.83 3.07
N LEU A 183 50.92 -7.85 4.35
CA LEU A 183 51.24 -6.81 5.33
C LEU A 183 52.73 -6.71 5.69
N ALA A 184 53.46 -7.83 5.70
CA ALA A 184 54.90 -7.79 5.97
C ALA A 184 55.63 -7.00 4.87
N ASN A 185 55.23 -7.22 3.61
CA ASN A 185 55.73 -6.47 2.46
C ASN A 185 55.25 -5.00 2.41
N SER A 186 54.18 -4.65 3.13
CA SER A 186 53.64 -3.28 3.26
C SER A 186 54.37 -2.45 4.32
N LEU A 187 54.65 -3.04 5.48
CA LEU A 187 55.03 -2.31 6.69
C LEU A 187 56.50 -2.52 7.08
N ILE A 188 56.95 -3.77 7.14
CA ILE A 188 58.29 -4.14 7.63
C ILE A 188 58.89 -5.21 6.68
N PRO A 189 59.28 -4.83 5.45
CA PRO A 189 59.97 -5.73 4.55
C PRO A 189 61.37 -6.12 5.08
N GLY A 190 61.94 -7.19 4.52
CA GLY A 190 63.10 -7.87 5.11
C GLY A 190 64.42 -7.09 5.10
N SER A 191 65.09 -7.08 6.26
CA SER A 191 66.49 -6.73 6.60
C SER A 191 67.15 -5.47 6.01
N ASP A 192 67.12 -5.25 4.70
CA ASP A 192 67.74 -4.12 4.01
C ASP A 192 66.84 -3.46 2.96
N THR A 193 65.62 -3.97 2.81
CA THR A 193 64.53 -3.28 2.12
C THR A 193 63.77 -2.43 3.12
N GLY A 194 63.63 -1.13 2.85
CA GLY A 194 62.85 -0.20 3.68
C GLY A 194 61.57 0.25 2.98
N VAL A 195 60.81 1.11 3.68
CA VAL A 195 59.63 1.80 3.15
C VAL A 195 59.73 3.29 3.45
N PHE A 196 59.52 4.13 2.42
CA PHE A 196 59.25 5.56 2.55
C PHE A 196 57.75 5.81 2.38
N VAL A 197 57.22 6.79 3.12
CA VAL A 197 55.85 7.29 2.93
C VAL A 197 55.79 8.82 2.97
N ASP A 198 54.99 9.38 2.09
CA ASP A 198 54.50 10.76 2.12
C ASP A 198 52.96 10.73 2.17
N ASP A 199 52.36 11.69 2.87
CA ASP A 199 50.92 11.81 3.11
C ASP A 199 50.51 13.28 3.05
N ARG A 200 49.36 13.58 2.46
CA ARG A 200 48.75 14.93 2.41
C ARG A 200 49.51 16.00 1.62
N THR A 201 50.73 15.76 1.11
CA THR A 201 51.42 16.68 0.17
C THR A 201 50.51 17.03 -1.00
N THR A 202 50.39 18.32 -1.32
CA THR A 202 49.42 18.83 -2.32
C THR A 202 50.08 19.27 -3.62
N LEU A 203 49.43 18.97 -4.74
CA LEU A 203 49.73 19.59 -6.04
C LEU A 203 48.58 20.47 -6.50
N ARG A 204 48.94 21.51 -7.26
CA ARG A 204 48.03 22.35 -8.05
C ARG A 204 48.29 22.11 -9.53
N SER A 205 47.32 22.40 -10.38
CA SER A 205 47.42 22.11 -11.82
C SER A 205 48.70 22.65 -12.48
N GLY A 206 49.47 21.75 -13.11
CA GLY A 206 50.78 22.01 -13.71
C GLY A 206 51.97 21.93 -12.75
N GLY A 207 51.76 21.69 -11.46
CA GLY A 207 52.81 21.48 -10.46
C GLY A 207 53.36 20.04 -10.47
N SER A 208 54.55 19.85 -9.88
CA SER A 208 55.12 18.51 -9.69
C SER A 208 56.03 18.41 -8.47
N ALA A 209 55.88 17.34 -7.68
CA ALA A 209 56.78 16.98 -6.57
C ALA A 209 57.84 15.97 -7.05
N THR A 210 59.04 15.98 -6.45
CA THR A 210 60.16 15.10 -6.84
C THR A 210 60.95 14.61 -5.63
N TYR A 211 61.18 13.29 -5.57
CA TYR A 211 61.82 12.55 -4.47
C TYR A 211 62.98 11.73 -5.04
N GLU A 212 64.05 11.56 -4.28
CA GLU A 212 65.24 10.83 -4.73
C GLU A 212 65.62 9.71 -3.75
N PHE A 213 65.81 8.50 -4.28
CA PHE A 213 66.03 7.29 -3.49
C PHE A 213 67.31 6.58 -3.92
N ASN A 214 68.34 6.61 -3.06
CA ASN A 214 69.63 5.99 -3.34
C ASN A 214 69.63 4.49 -3.00
N LEU A 215 69.45 3.64 -3.99
CA LEU A 215 69.46 2.18 -3.83
C LEU A 215 70.89 1.66 -3.72
N THR A 216 71.26 1.09 -2.58
CA THR A 216 72.65 0.65 -2.33
C THR A 216 73.00 -0.71 -2.93
N ARG A 217 72.01 -1.51 -3.36
CA ARG A 217 72.22 -2.82 -4.00
C ARG A 217 71.43 -2.94 -5.30
N SER A 218 72.11 -3.39 -6.35
CA SER A 218 71.51 -3.75 -7.64
C SER A 218 70.87 -5.14 -7.63
N GLY A 219 69.92 -5.37 -8.53
CA GLY A 219 69.24 -6.67 -8.67
C GLY A 219 68.19 -6.95 -7.60
N SER A 220 67.65 -5.91 -6.95
CA SER A 220 66.58 -6.01 -5.95
C SER A 220 65.33 -5.22 -6.40
N PRO A 221 64.12 -5.58 -5.94
CA PRO A 221 62.91 -4.89 -6.39
C PRO A 221 62.83 -3.44 -5.90
N LEU A 222 62.38 -2.54 -6.78
CA LEU A 222 61.83 -1.23 -6.43
C LEU A 222 60.34 -1.22 -6.78
N LYS A 223 59.49 -0.84 -5.84
CA LYS A 223 58.06 -0.58 -6.07
C LYS A 223 57.70 0.81 -5.57
N VAL A 224 56.97 1.57 -6.39
CA VAL A 224 56.55 2.95 -6.15
C VAL A 224 55.03 2.96 -6.33
N VAL A 225 54.28 3.56 -5.40
CA VAL A 225 52.82 3.62 -5.44
C VAL A 225 52.34 5.03 -5.09
N LEU A 226 51.68 5.68 -6.03
CA LEU A 226 50.98 6.95 -5.88
C LEU A 226 49.47 6.67 -5.74
N ALA A 227 48.82 7.24 -4.74
CA ALA A 227 47.36 7.20 -4.60
C ALA A 227 46.79 8.54 -4.15
N TRP A 228 45.58 8.88 -4.57
CA TRP A 228 44.89 10.09 -4.11
C TRP A 228 43.39 9.88 -3.93
N SER A 229 42.83 10.52 -2.91
CA SER A 229 41.38 10.57 -2.66
C SER A 229 40.77 11.70 -3.50
N ASP A 230 40.59 11.37 -4.78
CA ASP A 230 40.11 12.24 -5.86
C ASP A 230 38.69 12.78 -5.59
N TYR A 231 38.37 13.92 -6.19
CA TYR A 231 37.04 14.53 -6.05
C TYR A 231 35.96 13.65 -6.70
N GLN A 232 34.71 13.70 -6.22
CA GLN A 232 33.62 12.87 -6.77
C GLN A 232 33.43 13.06 -8.29
N GLY A 233 33.52 11.96 -9.04
CA GLY A 233 33.15 11.91 -10.45
C GLY A 233 31.63 12.04 -10.66
N SER A 234 31.21 12.31 -11.90
CA SER A 234 29.79 12.28 -12.29
C SER A 234 29.40 10.90 -12.84
N SER A 235 28.23 10.39 -12.44
CA SER A 235 27.63 9.14 -12.95
C SER A 235 27.09 9.22 -14.39
N SER A 236 27.21 10.39 -15.04
CA SER A 236 26.96 10.61 -16.47
C SER A 236 28.22 10.86 -17.30
N SER A 237 29.41 10.80 -16.69
CA SER A 237 30.70 10.97 -17.39
C SER A 237 31.23 9.65 -17.96
N SER A 238 32.10 9.72 -18.97
CA SER A 238 32.82 8.57 -19.55
C SER A 238 34.30 8.45 -19.11
N ASN A 239 34.70 9.30 -18.17
CA ASN A 239 35.90 9.14 -17.35
C ASN A 239 35.54 9.67 -15.96
N GLN A 240 35.70 8.88 -14.90
CA GLN A 240 35.26 9.28 -13.57
C GLN A 240 36.34 10.04 -12.82
N LEU A 241 37.61 9.92 -13.24
CA LEU A 241 38.72 10.71 -12.72
C LEU A 241 38.40 12.21 -12.84
N ARG A 242 38.85 12.98 -11.85
CA ARG A 242 38.59 14.43 -11.74
C ARG A 242 39.92 15.19 -11.69
N ASN A 243 40.84 14.77 -10.83
CA ASN A 243 42.24 15.19 -10.81
C ASN A 243 43.15 14.06 -11.31
N ASP A 244 44.07 14.39 -12.21
CA ASP A 244 44.92 13.49 -13.00
C ASP A 244 46.39 13.69 -12.60
N LEU A 245 46.93 12.77 -11.80
CA LEU A 245 48.28 12.84 -11.23
C LEU A 245 49.18 11.74 -11.80
N ASN A 246 50.14 12.11 -12.62
CA ASN A 246 51.02 11.17 -13.32
C ASN A 246 52.29 10.90 -12.50
N LEU A 247 52.59 9.62 -12.28
CA LEU A 247 53.80 9.08 -11.69
C LEU A 247 54.85 8.79 -12.78
N GLU A 248 56.05 9.34 -12.61
CA GLU A 248 57.21 9.16 -13.46
C GLU A 248 58.39 8.69 -12.60
N VAL A 249 59.06 7.60 -12.97
CA VAL A 249 60.18 7.02 -12.21
C VAL A 249 61.36 6.82 -13.13
N THR A 250 62.45 7.57 -12.90
CA THR A 250 63.64 7.56 -13.75
C THR A 250 64.82 6.90 -13.05
N ALA A 251 65.50 6.01 -13.77
CA ALA A 251 66.64 5.23 -13.28
C ALA A 251 67.93 6.08 -13.15
N PRO A 252 68.93 5.60 -12.38
CA PRO A 252 70.23 6.27 -12.20
C PRO A 252 71.08 6.49 -13.47
N ASP A 253 70.60 6.04 -14.64
CA ASP A 253 71.21 6.35 -15.94
C ASP A 253 70.71 7.67 -16.56
N GLY A 254 69.66 8.28 -16.01
CA GLY A 254 69.06 9.53 -16.48
C GLY A 254 68.32 9.43 -17.83
N THR A 255 68.02 8.21 -18.30
CA THR A 255 67.45 7.94 -19.63
C THR A 255 66.37 6.85 -19.66
N THR A 256 66.38 5.93 -18.70
CA THR A 256 65.38 4.86 -18.56
C THR A 256 64.29 5.31 -17.60
N THR A 257 63.16 5.75 -18.16
CA THR A 257 62.00 6.23 -17.41
C THR A 257 60.84 5.22 -17.50
N TYR A 258 60.14 5.02 -16.39
CA TYR A 258 58.94 4.20 -16.25
C TYR A 258 57.77 5.11 -15.89
N LEU A 259 56.63 4.95 -16.57
CA LEU A 259 55.40 5.66 -16.23
C LEU A 259 54.50 4.78 -15.36
N GLY A 260 53.67 5.42 -14.54
CA GLY A 260 52.64 4.74 -13.75
C GLY A 260 51.74 3.87 -14.64
N ASN A 261 51.45 2.66 -14.15
CA ASN A 261 50.57 1.67 -14.79
C ASN A 261 50.99 1.19 -16.21
N ALA A 262 52.11 1.68 -16.77
CA ALA A 262 52.70 1.24 -18.03
C ALA A 262 53.38 -0.16 -17.91
N PHE A 263 52.57 -1.20 -17.77
CA PHE A 263 53.03 -2.56 -17.44
C PHE A 263 53.11 -3.50 -18.66
N GLN A 264 54.03 -4.46 -18.59
CA GLN A 264 54.14 -5.60 -19.48
C GLN A 264 54.60 -6.84 -18.70
N SER A 265 53.72 -7.85 -18.59
CA SER A 265 53.97 -9.10 -17.86
C SER A 265 54.31 -8.89 -16.37
N GLY A 266 53.39 -8.27 -15.62
CA GLY A 266 53.45 -8.13 -14.16
C GLY A 266 54.33 -6.99 -13.63
N ARG A 267 55.05 -6.28 -14.49
CA ARG A 267 56.04 -5.25 -14.14
C ARG A 267 56.02 -4.07 -15.10
N SER A 268 56.57 -2.94 -14.68
CA SER A 268 56.66 -1.75 -15.52
C SER A 268 57.62 -1.95 -16.70
N ALA A 269 57.22 -1.45 -17.87
CA ALA A 269 58.05 -1.33 -19.05
C ALA A 269 58.63 0.10 -19.15
N PRO A 270 59.84 0.29 -19.72
CA PRO A 270 60.35 1.63 -19.99
C PRO A 270 59.49 2.37 -21.03
N GLY A 271 59.19 3.64 -20.77
CA GLY A 271 58.31 4.48 -21.60
C GLY A 271 56.84 4.08 -21.50
N GLY A 272 56.13 4.12 -22.64
CA GLY A 272 54.69 3.86 -22.73
C GLY A 272 53.87 5.14 -22.85
N SER A 273 52.65 5.10 -22.32
CA SER A 273 51.78 6.25 -22.08
C SER A 273 51.49 6.31 -20.58
N ALA A 274 51.23 7.50 -20.03
CA ALA A 274 50.70 7.62 -18.68
C ALA A 274 49.25 7.09 -18.62
N ASP A 275 48.77 6.81 -17.41
CA ASP A 275 47.35 6.61 -17.15
C ASP A 275 46.60 7.95 -17.35
N ASN A 276 45.27 7.88 -17.35
CA ASN A 276 44.38 9.04 -17.20
C ASN A 276 42.98 8.67 -16.68
N LYS A 277 42.87 7.48 -16.06
CA LYS A 277 41.65 6.89 -15.51
C LYS A 277 41.81 6.61 -14.02
N ASN A 278 42.95 6.06 -13.60
CA ASN A 278 43.13 5.51 -12.26
C ASN A 278 43.66 6.56 -11.26
N ASN A 279 43.02 6.70 -10.10
CA ASN A 279 43.53 7.49 -8.96
C ASN A 279 44.57 6.72 -8.11
N LEU A 280 45.28 5.80 -8.77
CA LEU A 280 46.23 4.86 -8.21
C LEU A 280 47.20 4.49 -9.34
N GLU A 281 48.41 5.00 -9.25
CA GLU A 281 49.49 4.69 -10.18
C GLU A 281 50.62 3.92 -9.49
N VAL A 282 51.14 2.89 -10.16
CA VAL A 282 52.20 2.03 -9.64
C VAL A 282 53.36 1.98 -10.64
N VAL A 283 54.58 1.91 -10.13
CA VAL A 283 55.76 1.40 -10.86
C VAL A 283 56.36 0.22 -10.11
N LEU A 284 56.71 -0.85 -10.82
CA LEU A 284 57.36 -2.04 -10.27
C LEU A 284 58.51 -2.50 -11.17
N VAL A 285 59.74 -2.38 -10.66
CA VAL A 285 60.98 -2.81 -11.31
C VAL A 285 61.56 -3.99 -10.52
N ASP A 286 61.46 -5.22 -11.05
CA ASP A 286 61.89 -6.46 -10.35
C ASP A 286 63.37 -6.43 -9.90
N SER A 287 64.21 -5.71 -10.65
CA SER A 287 65.68 -5.78 -10.59
C SER A 287 66.27 -4.38 -10.82
N ALA A 288 66.01 -3.47 -9.90
CA ALA A 288 66.53 -2.11 -9.95
C ALA A 288 68.07 -2.12 -9.87
N VAL A 289 68.72 -1.19 -10.57
CA VAL A 289 70.17 -0.93 -10.44
C VAL A 289 70.47 -0.05 -9.23
N SER A 290 71.68 -0.15 -8.69
CA SER A 290 72.14 0.68 -7.58
C SER A 290 72.45 2.10 -8.03
N GLY A 291 72.14 3.09 -7.19
CA GLY A 291 72.29 4.51 -7.47
C GLY A 291 71.02 5.29 -7.12
N VAL A 292 71.02 6.60 -7.41
CA VAL A 292 69.88 7.50 -7.14
C VAL A 292 68.78 7.31 -8.18
N TRP A 293 67.61 6.85 -7.74
CA TRP A 293 66.39 6.81 -8.53
C TRP A 293 65.56 8.05 -8.26
N GLN A 294 65.07 8.72 -9.31
CA GLN A 294 64.20 9.87 -9.19
C GLN A 294 62.74 9.44 -9.36
N VAL A 295 61.89 9.80 -8.40
CA VAL A 295 60.44 9.60 -8.43
C VAL A 295 59.79 10.97 -8.52
N ARG A 296 58.97 11.18 -9.54
CA ARG A 296 58.31 12.45 -9.82
C ARG A 296 56.81 12.24 -9.95
N ILE A 297 56.03 13.15 -9.39
CA ILE A 297 54.56 13.16 -9.45
C ILE A 297 54.14 14.50 -10.03
N SER A 298 53.22 14.53 -11.00
CA SER A 298 52.81 15.77 -11.68
C SER A 298 51.30 15.86 -11.89
N ASP A 299 50.71 17.02 -11.60
CA ASP A 299 49.30 17.32 -11.84
C ASP A 299 49.13 17.80 -13.29
N VAL A 300 48.57 16.93 -14.13
CA VAL A 300 48.47 17.13 -15.59
C VAL A 300 47.09 17.64 -15.99
N TYR A 301 46.04 17.30 -15.23
CA TYR A 301 44.70 17.85 -15.39
C TYR A 301 44.00 17.95 -14.03
N HIS A 302 43.55 19.14 -13.66
CA HIS A 302 42.83 19.40 -12.42
C HIS A 302 41.36 19.74 -12.70
N GLY A 303 40.46 19.06 -12.00
CA GLY A 303 39.02 19.23 -12.11
C GLY A 303 38.34 18.97 -10.77
N GLY A 304 37.58 19.93 -10.27
CA GLY A 304 36.90 19.80 -8.98
C GLY A 304 36.52 21.15 -8.41
N GLY A 305 36.10 21.17 -7.14
CA GLY A 305 35.79 22.41 -6.40
C GLY A 305 37.00 23.05 -5.71
N ARG A 306 38.23 22.64 -6.02
CA ARG A 306 39.47 23.06 -5.34
C ARG A 306 40.55 23.48 -6.34
N ALA A 307 41.60 24.10 -5.82
CA ALA A 307 42.79 24.49 -6.58
C ALA A 307 43.95 23.49 -6.40
N ASP A 308 43.80 22.56 -5.47
CA ASP A 308 44.82 21.66 -4.94
C ASP A 308 44.27 20.26 -4.62
N GLN A 309 45.09 19.23 -4.86
CA GLN A 309 44.80 17.82 -4.60
C GLN A 309 45.91 17.25 -3.70
N PRO A 310 45.59 16.78 -2.49
CA PRO A 310 46.54 15.99 -1.69
C PRO A 310 46.70 14.59 -2.29
N PHE A 311 47.92 14.06 -2.24
CA PHE A 311 48.23 12.67 -2.57
C PHE A 311 48.99 11.99 -1.44
N ALA A 312 49.09 10.67 -1.53
CA ALA A 312 50.00 9.85 -0.73
C ALA A 312 50.94 9.07 -1.68
N LEU A 313 52.22 9.01 -1.31
CA LEU A 313 53.26 8.26 -2.01
C LEU A 313 53.84 7.22 -1.06
N ALA A 314 53.89 5.96 -1.49
CA ALA A 314 54.53 4.88 -0.74
C ALA A 314 55.58 4.18 -1.61
N VAL A 315 56.80 4.02 -1.12
CA VAL A 315 57.94 3.49 -1.90
C VAL A 315 58.66 2.42 -1.12
N ARG A 316 59.02 1.30 -1.78
CA ARG A 316 59.76 0.17 -1.20
C ARG A 316 60.93 -0.23 -2.08
N GLY A 317 62.12 -0.33 -1.49
CA GLY A 317 63.33 -0.82 -2.15
C GLY A 317 64.50 -0.94 -1.19
N VAL A 318 65.64 -1.45 -1.68
CA VAL A 318 66.84 -1.63 -0.83
C VAL A 318 67.44 -0.28 -0.48
N ASN A 319 67.58 0.01 0.81
CA ASN A 319 67.97 1.34 1.32
C ASN A 319 66.99 2.47 0.89
N VAL A 320 65.75 2.13 0.52
CA VAL A 320 64.62 3.09 0.56
C VAL A 320 64.21 3.22 2.01
N ASN A 321 65.01 3.93 2.78
CA ASN A 321 64.50 4.62 3.95
C ASN A 321 64.19 6.06 3.54
N ASP A 322 63.26 6.65 4.26
CA ASP A 322 63.17 8.09 4.41
C ASP A 322 64.57 8.61 4.87
N LEU A 323 65.20 9.52 4.12
CA LEU A 323 66.64 9.86 4.26
C LEU A 323 67.02 11.34 4.01
N ARG A 324 66.09 12.30 4.01
CA ARG A 324 66.39 13.76 4.02
C ARG A 324 66.16 14.34 5.41
N SER A 325 67.08 15.14 5.94
CA SER A 325 66.83 15.89 7.17
C SER A 325 65.80 17.00 6.93
N ASP A 326 65.09 17.45 7.96
CA ASP A 326 64.18 18.61 7.87
C ASP A 326 64.23 19.44 9.16
N PRO A 327 65.32 20.19 9.42
CA PRO A 327 65.55 20.87 10.69
C PRO A 327 64.77 22.18 10.77
N ILE A 328 63.64 22.16 11.48
CA ILE A 328 62.80 23.33 11.70
C ILE A 328 62.91 23.86 13.14
N VAL A 329 62.74 25.16 13.35
CA VAL A 329 62.63 25.76 14.69
C VAL A 329 61.28 25.40 15.32
N ILE A 330 61.28 24.83 16.53
CA ILE A 330 60.05 24.67 17.31
C ILE A 330 59.68 26.03 17.93
N LEU A 331 58.89 26.83 17.19
CA LEU A 331 58.52 28.20 17.56
C LEU A 331 57.84 28.32 18.93
N SER A 332 57.10 27.30 19.38
CA SER A 332 56.44 27.28 20.69
C SER A 332 57.39 27.13 21.88
N ASP A 333 58.59 26.63 21.64
CA ASP A 333 59.52 26.16 22.68
C ASP A 333 60.77 27.06 22.77
N VAL A 334 60.85 28.11 21.93
CA VAL A 334 61.88 29.16 22.03
C VAL A 334 61.70 29.91 23.34
N SER A 335 62.76 29.96 24.15
CA SER A 335 62.70 30.51 25.51
C SER A 335 63.82 31.51 25.80
N TYR A 336 63.52 32.46 26.67
CA TYR A 336 64.40 33.57 27.06
C TYR A 336 64.67 33.50 28.55
N SER A 337 65.87 33.90 29.00
CA SER A 337 66.16 34.02 30.44
C SER A 337 65.36 35.13 31.14
N SER A 338 64.69 36.00 30.37
CA SER A 338 63.78 37.05 30.82
C SER A 338 62.70 37.24 29.74
N GLU A 339 61.42 37.07 30.10
CA GLU A 339 60.28 37.08 29.16
C GLU A 339 60.07 38.43 28.45
N VAL A 340 60.55 39.52 29.05
CA VAL A 340 60.48 40.89 28.51
C VAL A 340 61.84 41.53 28.72
N PRO A 341 62.75 41.46 27.73
CA PRO A 341 64.12 41.97 27.88
C PRO A 341 64.13 43.49 28.05
N GLN A 342 64.73 43.99 29.13
CA GLN A 342 64.87 45.41 29.39
C GLN A 342 66.08 46.02 28.65
N VAL A 343 66.02 47.33 28.38
CA VAL A 343 67.18 48.09 27.89
C VAL A 343 68.34 48.01 28.88
N GLY A 344 69.45 47.38 28.46
CA GLY A 344 70.66 47.15 29.26
C GLY A 344 70.71 45.82 30.02
N GLU A 345 69.68 44.98 29.96
CA GLU A 345 69.66 43.64 30.56
C GLU A 345 70.39 42.63 29.66
N GLN A 346 71.26 41.78 30.23
CA GLN A 346 71.85 40.68 29.46
C GLN A 346 70.99 39.42 29.59
N ILE A 347 70.48 38.92 28.46
CA ILE A 347 69.66 37.71 28.39
C ILE A 347 70.36 36.58 27.66
N GLU A 348 69.95 35.34 27.95
CA GLU A 348 70.19 34.17 27.12
C GLU A 348 68.92 33.86 26.31
N ILE A 349 69.10 33.61 25.01
CA ILE A 349 68.09 33.17 24.04
C ILE A 349 68.34 31.68 23.80
N ASN A 350 67.34 30.82 23.95
CA ASN A 350 67.41 29.38 23.73
C ASN A 350 66.44 28.96 22.63
N VAL A 351 66.95 28.38 21.54
CA VAL A 351 66.17 27.99 20.35
C VAL A 351 66.24 26.46 20.16
N PRO A 352 65.14 25.72 20.36
CA PRO A 352 65.05 24.32 19.97
C PRO A 352 64.83 24.16 18.47
N ILE A 353 65.65 23.33 17.86
CA ILE A 353 65.63 22.99 16.43
C ILE A 353 65.47 21.49 16.31
N MET A 354 64.46 21.05 15.56
CA MET A 354 64.05 19.66 15.42
C MET A 354 64.10 19.22 13.96
N ASN A 355 64.88 18.18 13.69
CA ASN A 355 64.82 17.48 12.42
C ASN A 355 63.53 16.65 12.33
N GLN A 356 62.49 17.18 11.69
CA GLN A 356 61.23 16.47 11.42
C GLN A 356 61.41 15.36 10.37
N GLY A 357 62.47 15.46 9.59
CA GLY A 357 62.86 14.50 8.60
C GLY A 357 63.60 13.29 9.16
N SER A 358 64.27 12.62 8.23
CA SER A 358 64.54 11.19 8.21
C SER A 358 65.99 10.86 7.80
N GLY A 359 66.66 11.84 7.20
CA GLY A 359 68.11 11.94 7.07
C GLY A 359 68.76 12.55 8.31
N THR A 360 70.09 12.56 8.34
CA THR A 360 70.86 13.20 9.41
C THR A 360 71.54 14.45 8.88
N ALA A 361 71.17 15.62 9.42
CA ALA A 361 71.91 16.85 9.17
C ALA A 361 73.24 16.79 9.95
N ILE A 362 74.36 16.71 9.25
CA ILE A 362 75.71 16.62 9.84
C ILE A 362 76.42 17.95 9.62
N ASP A 363 76.93 18.54 10.71
CA ASP A 363 77.55 19.87 10.73
C ASP A 363 76.62 20.99 10.22
N LEU A 364 75.32 20.86 10.55
CA LEU A 364 74.26 21.84 10.29
C LEU A 364 74.62 23.20 10.89
N VAL A 365 74.64 24.21 10.06
CA VAL A 365 74.92 25.59 10.45
C VAL A 365 73.62 26.27 10.87
N VAL A 366 73.67 27.08 11.93
CA VAL A 366 72.55 27.92 12.36
C VAL A 366 73.07 29.31 12.72
N ASP A 367 72.47 30.34 12.12
CA ASP A 367 72.74 31.76 12.40
C ASP A 367 71.60 32.39 13.22
N ALA A 368 71.94 33.44 13.98
CA ALA A 368 70.96 34.23 14.71
C ALA A 368 71.27 35.73 14.63
N GLY A 369 70.25 36.54 14.43
CA GLY A 369 70.39 38.00 14.34
C GLY A 369 69.16 38.74 14.82
N ILE A 370 69.36 39.94 15.38
CA ILE A 370 68.29 40.86 15.79
C ILE A 370 68.12 41.92 14.71
N GLN A 371 67.01 41.86 13.98
CA GLN A 371 66.63 42.87 12.98
C GLN A 371 65.76 43.98 13.58
N ARG A 372 65.90 45.20 13.05
CA ARG A 372 65.00 46.33 13.31
C ARG A 372 64.82 47.17 12.06
N VAL A 373 63.57 47.50 11.75
CA VAL A 373 63.16 48.27 10.57
C VAL A 373 63.91 49.60 10.50
N GLY A 374 64.57 49.86 9.37
CA GLY A 374 65.30 51.12 9.12
C GLY A 374 66.72 51.18 9.70
N THR A 375 67.21 50.13 10.35
CA THR A 375 68.58 50.03 10.90
C THR A 375 69.32 48.80 10.38
N VAL A 376 70.65 48.81 10.47
CA VAL A 376 71.47 47.60 10.27
C VAL A 376 71.20 46.65 11.44
N GLY A 377 70.93 45.37 11.14
CA GLY A 377 70.70 44.35 12.16
C GLY A 377 71.93 44.07 13.04
N THR A 378 71.70 43.49 14.21
CA THR A 378 72.75 43.02 15.13
C THR A 378 72.93 41.52 14.96
N ASP A 379 74.08 41.11 14.44
CA ASP A 379 74.52 39.71 14.41
C ASP A 379 74.76 39.18 15.84
N LEU A 380 74.21 38.01 16.17
CA LEU A 380 74.45 37.29 17.43
C LEU A 380 75.49 36.16 17.27
N GLY A 381 75.83 35.81 16.03
CA GLY A 381 76.83 34.82 15.66
C GLY A 381 76.25 33.45 15.30
N ARG A 382 77.09 32.68 14.62
CA ARG A 382 76.77 31.38 14.03
C ARG A 382 77.21 30.21 14.91
N GLN A 383 76.42 29.12 14.92
CA GLN A 383 76.75 27.85 15.57
C GLN A 383 76.65 26.67 14.60
N THR A 384 77.20 25.53 15.00
CA THR A 384 77.21 24.29 14.20
C THR A 384 76.79 23.12 15.07
N ILE A 385 75.79 22.37 14.63
CA ILE A 385 75.19 21.23 15.34
C ILE A 385 75.09 20.00 14.41
N GLY A 386 74.55 18.90 14.92
CA GLY A 386 74.20 17.74 14.09
C GLY A 386 72.92 17.11 14.59
N LEU A 387 71.95 16.87 13.71
CA LEU A 387 70.60 16.43 14.06
C LEU A 387 70.26 15.15 13.31
N GLY A 388 70.12 14.05 14.06
CA GLY A 388 69.54 12.81 13.53
C GLY A 388 68.03 12.93 13.30
N PRO A 389 67.40 11.92 12.66
CA PRO A 389 65.96 11.87 12.42
C PRO A 389 65.14 12.03 13.71
N GLY A 390 64.10 12.86 13.68
CA GLY A 390 63.27 13.17 14.84
C GLY A 390 64.02 13.81 16.02
N GLN A 391 65.27 14.24 15.85
CA GLN A 391 66.08 14.77 16.94
C GLN A 391 65.90 16.28 17.09
N THR A 392 65.63 16.71 18.32
CA THR A 392 65.72 18.12 18.74
C THR A 392 67.04 18.42 19.44
N ARG A 393 67.63 19.60 19.19
CA ARG A 393 68.67 20.21 20.04
C ARG A 393 68.37 21.68 20.28
N ILE A 394 68.82 22.19 21.43
CA ILE A 394 68.76 23.60 21.78
C ILE A 394 70.09 24.26 21.40
N VAL A 395 70.01 25.42 20.76
CA VAL A 395 71.12 26.33 20.45
C VAL A 395 70.91 27.61 21.26
N SER A 396 71.94 28.16 21.93
CA SER A 396 71.77 29.35 22.78
C SER A 396 72.75 30.49 22.53
N TRP A 397 72.25 31.73 22.62
CA TRP A 397 72.99 32.97 22.36
C TRP A 397 72.81 34.00 23.48
N MET A 398 73.85 34.79 23.75
CA MET A 398 73.81 35.87 24.74
C MET A 398 73.61 37.23 24.04
N TRP A 399 72.60 37.98 24.46
CA TRP A 399 72.29 39.30 23.88
C TRP A 399 72.02 40.35 24.98
N THR A 400 72.12 41.64 24.64
CA THR A 400 71.85 42.76 25.57
C THR A 400 71.17 43.89 24.80
N PRO A 401 69.86 44.12 24.96
CA PRO A 401 69.13 45.15 24.24
C PRO A 401 69.67 46.55 24.55
N GLN A 402 69.93 47.36 23.53
CA GLN A 402 70.50 48.72 23.70
C GLN A 402 69.46 49.85 23.56
N SER A 403 68.22 49.53 23.18
CA SER A 403 67.15 50.50 22.91
C SER A 403 65.79 49.82 22.93
N GLU A 404 64.79 50.49 23.50
CA GLU A 404 63.39 50.01 23.58
C GLU A 404 62.71 49.90 22.20
N GLY A 405 61.51 49.30 22.20
CA GLY A 405 60.67 49.06 21.04
C GLY A 405 60.83 47.67 20.43
N GLU A 406 60.07 47.39 19.38
CA GLU A 406 60.07 46.10 18.69
C GLU A 406 61.38 45.80 17.96
N VAL A 407 61.74 44.52 17.92
CA VAL A 407 62.77 43.92 17.08
C VAL A 407 62.31 42.53 16.63
N THR A 408 62.99 41.95 15.65
CA THR A 408 62.76 40.56 15.23
C THR A 408 64.02 39.76 15.49
N LEU A 409 63.92 38.72 16.34
CA LEU A 409 64.91 37.65 16.35
C LEU A 409 64.69 36.81 15.10
N GLN A 410 65.64 36.86 14.19
CA GLN A 410 65.71 36.00 13.03
C GLN A 410 66.69 34.88 13.32
N ILE A 411 66.22 33.64 13.24
CA ILE A 411 67.05 32.43 13.18
C ILE A 411 67.08 31.99 11.72
N ILE A 412 68.26 31.65 11.22
CA ILE A 412 68.45 31.08 9.88
C ILE A 412 69.12 29.73 10.08
N ILE A 413 68.41 28.67 9.77
CA ILE A 413 68.94 27.32 9.64
C ILE A 413 69.54 27.21 8.23
N ASP A 414 70.62 26.45 8.13
CA ASP A 414 71.54 26.36 7.00
C ASP A 414 71.72 27.64 6.15
N PRO A 415 72.25 28.73 6.74
CA PRO A 415 72.49 30.00 6.05
C PRO A 415 73.49 29.92 4.88
N ASP A 416 74.14 28.78 4.67
CA ASP A 416 75.11 28.55 3.59
C ASP A 416 74.58 27.63 2.47
N GLY A 417 73.48 26.89 2.69
CA GLY A 417 72.95 25.87 1.76
C GLY A 417 73.92 24.69 1.57
N ALA A 418 74.39 24.12 2.67
CA ALA A 418 75.39 23.05 2.76
C ALA A 418 74.81 21.64 2.99
N ILE A 419 73.55 21.52 3.41
CA ILE A 419 72.81 20.28 3.69
C ILE A 419 71.54 20.25 2.82
N GLU A 420 71.24 19.09 2.23
CA GLU A 420 69.99 18.89 1.47
C GLU A 420 68.87 18.50 2.45
N GLU A 421 67.84 19.33 2.51
CA GLU A 421 66.75 19.23 3.48
C GLU A 421 65.40 18.87 2.80
N ALA A 422 64.39 18.48 3.58
CA ALA A 422 63.10 18.06 3.03
C ALA A 422 62.21 19.26 2.67
N ASP A 423 62.27 20.34 3.47
CA ASP A 423 61.64 21.63 3.22
C ASP A 423 62.61 22.79 3.52
N GLU A 424 63.43 23.15 2.52
CA GLU A 424 64.44 24.20 2.60
C GLU A 424 63.87 25.61 2.84
N ASP A 425 62.56 25.81 2.64
CA ASP A 425 61.88 27.11 2.81
C ASP A 425 61.49 27.38 4.29
N ASN A 426 61.41 26.35 5.16
CA ASN A 426 61.10 26.53 6.59
C ASN A 426 62.29 27.05 7.42
N ASN A 427 63.48 27.15 6.82
CA ASN A 427 64.74 27.48 7.46
C ASN A 427 64.83 28.88 8.12
N ILE A 428 63.91 29.82 7.86
CA ILE A 428 63.95 31.18 8.44
C ILE A 428 62.80 31.44 9.43
N ALA A 429 63.09 31.23 10.71
CA ALA A 429 62.18 31.61 11.80
C ALA A 429 62.34 33.09 12.18
N ASN A 430 61.26 33.87 12.00
CA ASN A 430 61.22 35.29 12.36
C ASN A 430 60.30 35.50 13.58
N ILE A 431 60.89 35.78 14.73
CA ILE A 431 60.21 35.84 16.03
C ILE A 431 60.20 37.29 16.53
N PRO A 432 59.03 37.93 16.74
CA PRO A 432 58.97 39.29 17.25
C PRO A 432 59.31 39.32 18.76
N LEU A 433 60.21 40.23 19.15
CA LEU A 433 60.51 40.54 20.55
C LEU A 433 60.23 42.02 20.83
N VAL A 434 59.61 42.31 21.97
CA VAL A 434 59.40 43.67 22.46
C VAL A 434 60.44 43.97 23.54
N ILE A 435 61.33 44.93 23.28
CA ILE A 435 62.26 45.46 24.28
C ILE A 435 61.56 46.60 25.02
N SER A 436 61.46 46.54 26.35
CA SER A 436 60.86 47.64 27.12
C SER A 436 61.88 48.51 27.85
N ALA A 437 61.51 49.76 28.06
CA ALA A 437 62.03 50.61 29.13
C ALA A 437 61.02 50.59 30.32
N PRO A 438 61.16 51.45 31.36
CA PRO A 438 60.19 51.56 32.45
C PRO A 438 58.74 51.74 31.98
N GLY A 439 57.82 50.99 32.59
CA GLY A 439 56.40 50.99 32.26
C GLY A 439 55.65 49.83 32.93
N ILE A 440 54.55 49.39 32.32
CA ILE A 440 53.74 48.26 32.83
C ILE A 440 53.39 47.28 31.70
N ARG A 441 53.15 46.01 32.03
CA ARG A 441 52.66 44.96 31.13
C ARG A 441 51.38 44.36 31.69
N ILE A 442 50.34 44.27 30.86
CA ILE A 442 49.21 43.36 31.08
C ILE A 442 49.59 42.02 30.45
N ASP A 443 49.33 40.93 31.15
CA ASP A 443 49.58 39.57 30.68
C ASP A 443 48.41 38.64 31.08
N THR A 444 48.25 37.51 30.41
CA THR A 444 47.30 36.47 30.81
C THR A 444 47.66 35.10 30.22
N ASN A 445 47.40 34.05 30.98
CA ASN A 445 47.60 32.66 30.53
C ASN A 445 46.58 32.24 29.44
N VAL A 446 45.49 32.99 29.25
CA VAL A 446 44.38 32.64 28.34
C VAL A 446 43.91 33.90 27.61
N LEU A 447 44.45 34.16 26.42
CA LEU A 447 44.03 35.30 25.58
C LEU A 447 42.62 35.12 25.00
N ALA A 448 42.27 33.89 24.62
CA ALA A 448 40.99 33.54 24.02
C ALA A 448 40.16 32.66 24.96
N GLN A 449 38.96 33.12 25.33
CA GLN A 449 37.94 32.33 26.04
C GLN A 449 36.82 31.96 25.06
N SER A 450 36.31 30.74 25.14
CA SER A 450 35.13 30.33 24.38
C SER A 450 33.87 30.39 25.25
N VAL A 451 32.75 30.86 24.68
CA VAL A 451 31.43 30.65 25.29
C VAL A 451 31.06 29.17 25.13
N ILE A 452 30.68 28.50 26.22
CA ILE A 452 30.46 27.04 26.25
C ILE A 452 28.99 26.63 26.30
N SER A 453 28.06 27.56 26.54
CA SER A 453 26.62 27.27 26.52
C SER A 453 25.80 28.51 26.17
N ALA A 454 24.63 28.33 25.57
CA ALA A 454 23.76 29.44 25.19
C ALA A 454 23.26 30.27 26.39
N ASN A 455 23.18 29.66 27.58
CA ASN A 455 22.73 30.31 28.82
C ASN A 455 23.85 31.08 29.56
N GLN A 456 25.09 31.05 29.07
CA GLN A 456 26.19 31.82 29.62
C GLN A 456 26.01 33.31 29.30
N ALA A 457 25.76 34.12 30.33
CA ALA A 457 25.60 35.58 30.21
C ALA A 457 26.88 36.38 30.50
N SER A 458 27.99 35.71 30.86
CA SER A 458 29.25 36.38 31.16
C SER A 458 30.47 35.48 30.98
N THR A 459 31.60 36.10 30.68
CA THR A 459 32.92 35.46 30.58
C THR A 459 33.95 36.28 31.37
N THR A 460 34.91 35.59 32.00
CA THR A 460 35.91 36.20 32.88
C THR A 460 37.32 35.76 32.45
N TRP A 461 38.28 36.69 32.55
CA TRP A 461 39.70 36.48 32.32
C TRP A 461 40.48 36.88 33.56
N ASP A 462 41.39 36.01 34.00
CA ASP A 462 42.39 36.34 35.01
C ASP A 462 43.61 36.96 34.31
N LEU A 463 43.89 38.21 34.63
CA LEU A 463 44.99 39.01 34.09
C LEU A 463 46.05 39.23 35.16
N ARG A 464 47.28 39.48 34.74
CA ARG A 464 48.38 39.93 35.60
C ARG A 464 48.88 41.28 35.12
N LEU A 465 48.92 42.25 36.02
CA LEU A 465 49.51 43.56 35.78
C LEU A 465 50.89 43.61 36.46
N LYS A 466 51.94 43.78 35.68
CA LYS A 466 53.34 43.78 36.11
C LYS A 466 54.01 45.11 35.81
N ASN A 467 54.75 45.66 36.77
CA ASN A 467 55.66 46.77 36.54
C ASN A 467 56.93 46.25 35.83
N THR A 468 57.33 46.85 34.70
CA THR A 468 58.58 46.49 34.00
C THR A 468 59.79 47.25 34.52
N ALA A 469 59.57 48.34 35.28
CA ALA A 469 60.61 49.13 35.89
C ALA A 469 61.14 48.53 37.21
N LEU A 470 62.30 49.02 37.66
CA LEU A 470 62.85 48.81 39.01
C LEU A 470 62.47 49.94 39.99
N LEU A 471 61.58 50.85 39.59
CA LEU A 471 61.04 51.95 40.39
C LEU A 471 59.52 51.77 40.53
N PRO A 472 58.90 52.22 41.65
CA PRO A 472 57.45 52.17 41.79
C PRO A 472 56.74 53.04 40.76
N THR A 473 55.55 52.60 40.32
CA THR A 473 54.67 53.33 39.40
C THR A 473 53.19 53.14 39.77
N ASN A 474 52.35 54.13 39.47
CA ASN A 474 50.91 54.05 39.56
C ASN A 474 50.33 53.57 38.24
N ALA A 475 49.73 52.38 38.24
CA ALA A 475 49.10 51.80 37.06
C ALA A 475 47.57 51.94 37.11
N THR A 476 46.94 52.23 35.97
CA THR A 476 45.50 52.07 35.78
C THR A 476 45.20 51.12 34.62
N ILE A 477 43.97 50.59 34.56
CA ILE A 477 43.52 49.69 33.50
C ILE A 477 42.04 49.94 33.14
N GLU A 478 41.77 50.04 31.84
CA GLU A 478 40.45 50.24 31.25
C GLU A 478 40.16 49.26 30.11
N SER A 479 38.94 49.30 29.57
CA SER A 479 38.47 48.40 28.49
C SER A 479 37.53 49.10 27.52
N GLY A 480 37.79 48.94 26.22
CA GLY A 480 36.93 49.39 25.14
C GLY A 480 35.71 48.49 24.92
N ASP A 481 34.85 48.87 23.99
CA ASP A 481 33.72 48.04 23.56
C ASP A 481 34.23 46.84 22.75
N PRO A 482 33.75 45.61 23.01
CA PRO A 482 33.99 44.45 22.15
C PRO A 482 33.67 44.72 20.67
N VAL A 483 34.53 44.26 19.76
CA VAL A 483 34.37 44.39 18.30
C VAL A 483 34.39 43.01 17.66
N ARG A 484 33.37 42.64 16.86
CA ARG A 484 33.36 41.36 16.14
C ARG A 484 34.29 41.45 14.92
N ASP A 485 35.19 40.48 14.74
CA ASP A 485 36.25 40.58 13.72
C ASP A 485 35.75 40.51 12.28
N HIS A 486 34.63 39.80 12.03
CA HIS A 486 34.05 39.61 10.69
C HIS A 486 33.58 40.91 10.03
N ASP A 487 32.85 41.73 10.77
CA ASP A 487 32.12 42.91 10.28
C ASP A 487 32.65 44.23 10.87
N SER A 488 33.58 44.15 11.84
CA SER A 488 34.08 45.26 12.66
C SER A 488 32.96 46.00 13.42
N GLN A 489 31.83 45.34 13.72
CA GLN A 489 30.75 45.92 14.51
C GLN A 489 31.15 45.95 15.99
N SER A 490 30.92 47.11 16.64
CA SER A 490 31.17 47.31 18.06
C SER A 490 29.91 47.12 18.90
N PHE A 491 30.06 46.53 20.10
CA PHE A 491 29.00 46.14 21.00
C PHE A 491 29.19 46.75 22.38
N ASN A 492 28.25 47.60 22.82
CA ASN A 492 28.25 48.19 24.16
C ASN A 492 27.76 47.18 25.22
N TRP A 493 28.57 46.15 25.45
CA TRP A 493 28.38 45.15 26.49
C TRP A 493 28.96 45.64 27.82
N PHE A 494 28.32 45.24 28.93
CA PHE A 494 28.76 45.62 30.26
C PHE A 494 30.07 44.91 30.61
N ARG A 495 31.02 45.65 31.17
CA ARG A 495 32.39 45.19 31.43
C ARG A 495 32.92 45.81 32.72
N SER A 496 33.69 45.04 33.48
CA SER A 496 34.26 45.50 34.75
C SER A 496 35.56 44.79 35.09
N PHE A 497 36.41 45.47 35.84
CA PHE A 497 37.54 44.87 36.56
C PHE A 497 37.25 44.81 38.06
N ASN A 498 37.87 43.89 38.78
CA ASN A 498 37.84 43.92 40.25
C ASN A 498 38.61 45.12 40.85
N ARG A 499 39.63 45.63 40.13
CA ARG A 499 40.43 46.81 40.46
C ARG A 499 40.85 47.51 39.17
N THR A 500 40.74 48.84 39.11
CA THR A 500 41.15 49.66 37.94
C THR A 500 42.32 50.61 38.21
N ALA A 501 42.73 50.76 39.47
CA ALA A 501 43.89 51.57 39.88
C ALA A 501 44.74 50.79 40.89
N ILE A 502 46.04 50.66 40.59
CA ILE A 502 46.95 49.71 41.22
C ILE A 502 48.34 50.37 41.31
N PRO A 503 48.78 50.84 42.49
CA PRO A 503 50.20 51.13 42.69
C PRO A 503 50.98 49.81 42.64
N LEU A 504 52.13 49.81 41.97
CA LEU A 504 53.04 48.68 41.86
C LEU A 504 54.46 49.14 42.22
N GLU A 505 55.09 48.48 43.18
CA GLU A 505 56.52 48.64 43.47
C GLU A 505 57.39 48.15 42.30
N GLY A 506 58.69 48.45 42.34
CA GLY A 506 59.64 48.04 41.30
C GLY A 506 59.59 46.53 41.05
N SER A 507 59.26 46.13 39.81
CA SER A 507 59.05 44.75 39.34
C SER A 507 57.93 43.97 40.05
N GLU A 508 57.03 44.64 40.78
CA GLU A 508 55.86 44.00 41.39
C GLU A 508 54.87 43.51 40.32
N SER A 509 54.12 42.46 40.65
CA SER A 509 53.02 41.93 39.84
C SER A 509 51.77 41.73 40.70
N THR A 510 50.61 42.18 40.22
CA THR A 510 49.31 42.02 40.87
C THR A 510 48.32 41.38 39.90
N ASP A 511 47.54 40.42 40.38
CA ASP A 511 46.50 39.75 39.59
C ASP A 511 45.18 40.55 39.60
N VAL A 512 44.52 40.63 38.46
CA VAL A 512 43.34 41.48 38.17
C VAL A 512 42.33 40.65 37.36
N SER A 513 41.08 40.55 37.81
CA SER A 513 40.04 39.81 37.08
C SER A 513 39.20 40.77 36.23
N PHE A 514 39.12 40.52 34.91
CA PHE A 514 38.24 41.21 33.98
C PHE A 514 37.00 40.37 33.68
N THR A 515 35.81 40.93 33.79
CA THR A 515 34.54 40.26 33.48
C THR A 515 33.76 41.03 32.42
N LEU A 516 33.33 40.31 31.39
CA LEU A 516 32.47 40.80 30.31
C LEU A 516 31.08 40.13 30.45
N VAL A 517 30.02 40.93 30.42
CA VAL A 517 28.62 40.48 30.48
C VAL A 517 27.98 40.72 29.11
N HIS A 518 27.67 39.62 28.43
CA HIS A 518 27.17 39.57 27.06
C HIS A 518 25.75 38.98 27.02
N PRO A 519 25.01 39.11 25.90
CA PRO A 519 23.75 38.41 25.71
C PRO A 519 23.90 36.89 25.89
N SER A 520 22.81 36.22 26.26
CA SER A 520 22.73 34.78 26.45
C SER A 520 21.63 34.18 25.54
N PRO A 521 21.97 33.64 24.35
CA PRO A 521 23.32 33.57 23.79
C PRO A 521 23.75 34.85 23.06
N PRO A 522 25.06 35.10 22.88
CA PRO A 522 25.58 36.11 21.95
C PRO A 522 25.63 35.56 20.52
N GLU A 523 25.62 36.43 19.51
CA GLU A 523 25.69 36.03 18.09
C GLU A 523 27.05 35.40 17.73
N PRO A 524 27.14 34.42 16.80
CA PRO A 524 28.39 33.73 16.49
C PRO A 524 29.53 34.60 15.96
N GLY A 525 30.76 34.16 16.22
CA GLY A 525 32.00 34.76 15.72
C GLY A 525 33.00 35.07 16.84
N THR A 526 34.19 35.54 16.44
CA THR A 526 35.20 36.04 17.36
C THR A 526 34.96 37.53 17.64
N TYR A 527 34.94 37.89 18.91
CA TYR A 527 34.88 39.26 19.39
C TYR A 527 36.21 39.62 20.06
N ARG A 528 36.84 40.68 19.58
CA ARG A 528 38.07 41.25 20.13
C ARG A 528 37.73 42.33 21.16
N ILE A 529 38.27 42.22 22.37
CA ILE A 529 38.03 43.16 23.48
C ILE A 529 39.33 43.89 23.79
N PRO A 530 39.49 45.15 23.34
CA PRO A 530 40.70 45.91 23.62
C PRO A 530 40.73 46.37 25.08
N LEU A 531 41.76 45.96 25.82
CA LEU A 531 42.12 46.50 27.12
C LEU A 531 43.25 47.53 26.95
N THR A 532 43.26 48.56 27.79
CA THR A 532 44.36 49.54 27.85
C THR A 532 44.87 49.63 29.27
N GLY A 533 46.15 49.32 29.49
CA GLY A 533 46.87 49.68 30.71
C GLY A 533 47.51 51.05 30.55
N VAL A 534 47.52 51.87 31.59
CA VAL A 534 48.22 53.17 31.62
C VAL A 534 49.18 53.20 32.80
N ASP A 535 50.45 53.49 32.52
CA ASP A 535 51.40 53.95 33.53
C ASP A 535 51.18 55.47 33.69
N GLU A 536 50.61 55.89 34.82
CA GLU A 536 50.24 57.28 35.08
C GLU A 536 51.47 58.18 35.29
N ASP A 537 52.52 57.65 35.94
CA ASP A 537 53.71 58.42 36.34
C ASP A 537 54.65 58.70 35.15
N ASN A 538 54.73 57.75 34.19
CA ASN A 538 55.50 57.85 32.94
C ASN A 538 54.63 58.25 31.73
N SER A 539 53.29 58.25 31.88
CA SER A 539 52.31 58.55 30.83
C SER A 539 52.39 57.63 29.60
N LEU A 540 52.64 56.33 29.82
CA LEU A 540 52.74 55.29 28.78
C LEU A 540 51.49 54.42 28.74
N THR A 541 51.07 53.97 27.56
CA THR A 541 49.90 53.09 27.39
C THR A 541 50.26 51.76 26.73
N PHE A 542 49.61 50.70 27.20
CA PHE A 542 49.92 49.30 26.87
C PHE A 542 48.62 48.56 26.51
N PRO A 543 48.34 48.33 25.22
CA PRO A 543 47.14 47.64 24.80
C PRO A 543 47.27 46.12 24.96
N LEU A 544 46.14 45.45 25.24
CA LEU A 544 46.00 44.00 25.16
C LEU A 544 44.64 43.64 24.59
N ASP A 545 44.59 43.01 23.41
CA ASP A 545 43.36 42.48 22.82
C ASP A 545 43.07 41.08 23.37
N LEU A 546 41.99 40.95 24.15
CA LEU A 546 41.41 39.64 24.50
C LEU A 546 40.47 39.16 23.40
N GLN A 547 40.22 37.86 23.33
CA GLN A 547 39.22 37.28 22.42
C GLN A 547 38.13 36.52 23.19
N LEU A 548 36.87 36.80 22.83
CA LEU A 548 35.73 35.94 23.13
C LEU A 548 35.32 35.21 21.85
N ILE A 549 35.51 33.89 21.83
CA ILE A 549 35.08 33.03 20.73
C ILE A 549 33.65 32.58 21.02
N VAL A 550 32.73 32.92 20.13
CA VAL A 550 31.33 32.48 20.20
C VAL A 550 31.07 31.47 19.08
N PRO A 551 31.04 30.15 19.37
CA PRO A 551 30.66 29.15 18.38
C PRO A 551 29.15 29.23 18.07
N VAL A 552 28.66 28.37 17.17
CA VAL A 552 27.22 28.10 17.06
C VAL A 552 26.81 27.30 18.30
N LEU A 553 26.12 27.98 19.22
CA LEU A 553 25.70 27.46 20.51
C LEU A 553 24.26 26.95 20.42
N PRO A 554 24.00 25.68 20.71
CA PRO A 554 22.67 25.13 20.63
C PRO A 554 21.85 25.45 21.89
N ASP A 555 20.61 25.88 21.67
CA ASP A 555 19.52 25.85 22.66
C ASP A 555 18.22 25.52 21.91
N VAL A 556 17.28 24.86 22.58
CA VAL A 556 16.01 24.49 21.96
C VAL A 556 14.87 24.63 22.96
N GLN A 557 13.75 25.17 22.49
CA GLN A 557 12.50 25.20 23.25
C GLN A 557 11.49 24.25 22.62
N THR A 558 11.04 23.28 23.42
CA THR A 558 9.90 22.45 23.11
C THR A 558 8.63 23.02 23.76
N GLN A 559 7.55 23.11 23.00
CA GLN A 559 6.23 23.51 23.51
C GLN A 559 5.17 22.50 23.06
N THR A 560 4.51 21.85 24.02
CA THR A 560 3.37 20.97 23.72
C THR A 560 2.11 21.79 23.43
N THR A 561 1.24 21.26 22.59
CA THR A 561 -0.11 21.80 22.32
C THR A 561 -1.11 21.46 23.43
N SER A 562 -0.81 20.45 24.25
CA SER A 562 -1.66 19.96 25.35
C SER A 562 -0.82 19.63 26.58
N SER A 563 -1.44 19.66 27.76
CA SER A 563 -0.81 19.29 29.03
C SER A 563 -0.86 17.78 29.34
N GLN A 564 -1.66 17.03 28.58
CA GLN A 564 -1.80 15.57 28.66
C GLN A 564 -2.42 15.08 27.35
N ILE A 565 -1.85 14.01 26.76
CA ILE A 565 -2.36 13.39 25.54
C ILE A 565 -3.35 12.28 25.90
N SER A 566 -4.56 12.34 25.36
CA SER A 566 -5.60 11.33 25.53
C SER A 566 -5.49 10.28 24.42
N LEU A 567 -4.96 9.10 24.75
CA LEU A 567 -4.71 8.01 23.80
C LEU A 567 -5.96 7.14 23.62
N HIS A 568 -6.44 7.00 22.39
CA HIS A 568 -7.56 6.11 22.08
C HIS A 568 -7.09 4.64 22.07
N PRO A 569 -7.73 3.71 22.80
CA PRO A 569 -7.23 2.34 22.97
C PRO A 569 -7.43 1.40 21.75
N VAL A 570 -7.81 1.93 20.58
CA VAL A 570 -8.22 1.14 19.39
C VAL A 570 -7.80 1.84 18.10
N ASP A 571 -8.20 3.11 17.92
CA ASP A 571 -7.79 3.94 16.79
C ASP A 571 -6.46 4.67 17.05
N ASN A 572 -5.74 4.99 15.97
CA ASN A 572 -4.49 5.76 16.05
C ASN A 572 -4.74 7.18 16.59
N THR A 573 -3.88 7.62 17.51
CA THR A 573 -3.95 8.97 18.11
C THR A 573 -2.80 9.83 17.59
N SER A 574 -3.11 10.79 16.70
CA SER A 574 -2.14 11.77 16.21
C SER A 574 -2.16 13.05 17.07
N PHE A 575 -0.99 13.63 17.30
CA PHE A 575 -0.78 14.86 18.07
C PHE A 575 0.47 15.60 17.58
N GLU A 576 0.68 16.83 18.03
CA GLU A 576 1.84 17.63 17.64
C GLU A 576 2.42 18.47 18.79
N PHE A 577 3.71 18.75 18.72
CA PHE A 577 4.41 19.73 19.54
C PHE A 577 5.25 20.67 18.65
N ILE A 578 5.62 21.83 19.17
CA ILE A 578 6.45 22.80 18.47
C ILE A 578 7.89 22.69 19.00
N LEU A 579 8.84 22.57 18.09
CA LEU A 579 10.28 22.71 18.36
C LEU A 579 10.74 24.09 17.86
N THR A 580 11.41 24.88 18.69
CA THR A 580 11.92 26.20 18.33
C THR A 580 13.43 26.29 18.57
N ASN A 581 14.20 26.65 17.55
CA ASN A 581 15.63 26.94 17.71
C ASN A 581 15.81 28.22 18.53
N ARG A 582 16.51 28.13 19.66
CA ARG A 582 16.88 29.27 20.53
C ARG A 582 18.38 29.47 20.65
N GLY A 583 19.16 28.67 19.94
CA GLY A 583 20.60 28.88 19.75
C GLY A 583 20.89 30.17 19.01
N ASN A 584 22.17 30.53 18.92
CA ASN A 584 22.60 31.78 18.30
C ASN A 584 22.80 31.70 16.77
N GLY A 585 22.66 30.53 16.16
CA GLY A 585 22.92 30.34 14.73
C GLY A 585 21.93 29.37 14.07
N PRO A 586 21.93 29.31 12.72
CA PRO A 586 21.20 28.29 11.98
C PRO A 586 21.84 26.92 12.22
N GLN A 587 21.06 25.94 12.66
CA GLN A 587 21.53 24.59 12.98
C GLN A 587 20.40 23.56 12.87
N GLY A 588 20.75 22.28 12.78
CA GLY A 588 19.79 21.18 12.85
C GLY A 588 19.84 20.43 14.17
N TYR A 589 18.79 19.64 14.39
CA TYR A 589 18.61 18.76 15.54
C TYR A 589 18.12 17.40 15.05
N ASP A 590 18.60 16.33 15.69
CA ASP A 590 18.06 14.99 15.50
C ASP A 590 17.11 14.64 16.64
N LEU A 591 15.96 14.07 16.29
CA LEU A 591 14.88 13.75 17.20
C LEU A 591 14.71 12.24 17.30
N ARG A 592 14.55 11.75 18.52
CA ARG A 592 14.24 10.35 18.86
C ARG A 592 13.04 10.30 19.78
N ILE A 593 12.16 9.33 19.57
CA ILE A 593 11.07 9.01 20.51
C ILE A 593 11.30 7.65 21.16
N ASP A 594 11.35 7.64 22.50
CA ASP A 594 11.28 6.42 23.30
C ASP A 594 9.84 6.27 23.82
N ALA A 595 9.12 5.29 23.23
CA ALA A 595 7.69 5.06 23.44
C ALA A 595 7.37 4.26 24.72
N PRO A 596 6.20 4.46 25.35
CA PRO A 596 5.77 3.66 26.49
C PRO A 596 5.54 2.20 26.10
N GLN A 597 5.67 1.30 27.08
CA GLN A 597 5.50 -0.13 26.88
C GLN A 597 4.17 -0.47 26.18
N SER A 598 4.24 -1.38 25.22
CA SER A 598 3.15 -1.84 24.35
C SER A 598 2.58 -0.82 23.35
N TRP A 599 3.05 0.42 23.30
CA TRP A 599 2.65 1.38 22.26
C TRP A 599 3.73 1.53 21.18
N HIS A 600 3.31 1.67 19.93
CA HIS A 600 4.19 2.09 18.85
C HIS A 600 3.98 3.57 18.56
N MET A 601 5.07 4.34 18.47
CA MET A 601 5.03 5.78 18.24
C MET A 601 6.14 6.18 17.29
N GLY A 602 5.89 7.18 16.45
CA GLY A 602 6.87 7.71 15.52
C GLY A 602 6.49 9.07 14.95
N PHE A 603 7.44 9.68 14.24
CA PHE A 603 7.26 10.96 13.57
C PHE A 603 6.58 10.77 12.21
N ASP A 604 5.60 11.60 11.89
CA ASP A 604 4.86 11.48 10.62
C ASP A 604 5.68 12.07 9.45
N ASP A 605 6.27 13.26 9.65
CA ASP A 605 6.88 14.09 8.60
C ASP A 605 8.43 14.16 8.64
N LEU A 606 9.10 13.70 9.71
CA LEU A 606 10.55 13.90 9.92
C LEU A 606 11.43 12.65 9.74
N GLY A 607 10.83 11.47 9.57
CA GLY A 607 11.54 10.20 9.48
C GLY A 607 11.94 9.82 8.05
N SER A 608 12.81 8.82 7.91
CA SER A 608 13.06 8.16 6.62
C SER A 608 11.84 7.39 6.08
N THR A 609 10.90 7.07 6.97
CA THR A 609 9.55 6.58 6.67
C THR A 609 8.57 7.18 7.67
N ILE A 610 7.30 7.34 7.26
CA ILE A 610 6.20 7.72 8.15
C ILE A 610 6.15 6.76 9.34
N GLY A 611 6.10 7.28 10.57
CA GLY A 611 6.07 6.47 11.80
C GLY A 611 7.44 5.96 12.26
N ALA A 612 8.55 6.50 11.76
CA ALA A 612 9.88 6.17 12.28
C ALA A 612 10.09 6.70 13.71
N SER A 613 10.82 5.95 14.54
CA SER A 613 11.18 6.34 15.92
C SER A 613 12.31 7.38 16.01
N GLY A 614 12.85 7.79 14.87
CA GLY A 614 13.88 8.81 14.74
C GLY A 614 13.68 9.64 13.47
N GLY A 615 14.06 10.91 13.52
CA GLY A 615 13.96 11.87 12.44
C GLY A 615 14.88 13.07 12.64
N SER A 616 14.88 14.01 11.71
CA SER A 616 15.72 15.21 11.79
C SER A 616 14.91 16.47 11.47
N SER A 617 15.23 17.58 12.11
CA SER A 617 14.58 18.87 11.81
C SER A 617 15.03 19.48 10.47
N GLY A 618 16.19 19.03 9.95
CA GLY A 618 16.96 19.83 8.99
C GLY A 618 17.47 21.13 9.62
N THR A 619 18.11 22.00 8.83
CA THR A 619 18.61 23.29 9.32
C THR A 619 17.46 24.25 9.64
N MET A 620 17.35 24.66 10.90
CA MET A 620 16.43 25.67 11.40
C MET A 620 17.17 26.99 11.69
N GLY A 621 16.63 28.12 11.25
CA GLY A 621 17.11 29.46 11.59
C GLY A 621 16.84 29.86 13.05
N ILE A 622 17.48 30.94 13.51
CA ILE A 622 17.31 31.46 14.88
C ILE A 622 15.85 31.88 15.10
N GLY A 623 15.20 31.33 16.13
CA GLY A 623 13.77 31.57 16.41
C GLY A 623 12.80 30.87 15.44
N GLU A 624 13.29 30.13 14.45
CA GLU A 624 12.43 29.32 13.58
C GLU A 624 11.77 28.20 14.40
N SER A 625 10.53 27.89 14.05
CA SER A 625 9.68 26.95 14.78
C SER A 625 9.10 25.89 13.85
N LEU A 626 9.37 24.63 14.16
CA LEU A 626 8.95 23.44 13.43
C LEU A 626 7.82 22.74 14.19
N THR A 627 6.67 22.56 13.54
CA THR A 627 5.59 21.72 14.08
C THR A 627 5.92 20.25 13.84
N VAL A 628 6.22 19.52 14.91
CA VAL A 628 6.55 18.10 14.88
C VAL A 628 5.28 17.29 15.08
N ARG A 629 4.83 16.59 14.04
CA ARG A 629 3.68 15.68 14.08
C ARG A 629 4.09 14.25 14.41
N MET A 630 3.29 13.61 15.25
CA MET A 630 3.50 12.25 15.71
C MET A 630 2.18 11.48 15.77
N THR A 631 2.26 10.19 15.46
CA THR A 631 1.13 9.26 15.60
C THR A 631 1.48 8.16 16.60
N ALA A 632 0.60 7.94 17.58
CA ALA A 632 0.62 6.80 18.49
C ALA A 632 -0.35 5.72 18.01
N VAL A 633 0.14 4.49 17.89
CA VAL A 633 -0.59 3.30 17.44
C VAL A 633 -0.81 2.37 18.64
N PRO A 634 -2.07 2.00 18.95
CA PRO A 634 -2.39 1.21 20.14
C PRO A 634 -1.97 -0.27 20.01
N PRO A 635 -1.74 -0.96 21.16
CA PRO A 635 -1.52 -2.40 21.19
C PRO A 635 -2.74 -3.23 20.76
N TYR A 636 -2.50 -4.45 20.30
CA TYR A 636 -3.53 -5.47 20.02
C TYR A 636 -4.41 -5.81 21.23
N SER A 637 -3.92 -5.59 22.45
CA SER A 637 -4.65 -5.77 23.71
C SER A 637 -4.95 -4.42 24.33
N MET A 638 -6.23 -4.06 24.46
CA MET A 638 -6.63 -2.79 25.08
C MET A 638 -6.11 -2.67 26.52
N ILE A 639 -5.60 -1.49 26.84
CA ILE A 639 -5.14 -1.11 28.18
C ILE A 639 -6.28 -0.39 28.90
N SER A 640 -6.40 -0.62 30.21
CA SER A 640 -7.47 -0.04 31.04
C SER A 640 -7.50 1.49 30.98
N ALA A 641 -8.69 2.07 30.92
CA ALA A 641 -8.88 3.51 30.93
C ALA A 641 -8.26 4.16 32.17
N GLY A 642 -7.77 5.40 32.04
CA GLY A 642 -7.11 6.11 33.13
C GLY A 642 -5.68 5.64 33.43
N THR A 643 -5.16 4.61 32.74
CA THR A 643 -3.75 4.23 32.84
C THR A 643 -2.87 5.39 32.38
N ALA A 644 -2.06 5.92 33.29
CA ALA A 644 -1.07 6.94 33.00
C ALA A 644 0.14 6.32 32.30
N LEU A 645 0.58 6.94 31.21
CA LEU A 645 1.75 6.55 30.42
C LEU A 645 2.60 7.78 30.15
N GLN A 646 3.86 7.57 29.76
CA GLN A 646 4.81 8.64 29.44
C GLN A 646 5.66 8.19 28.26
N ALA A 647 5.82 9.07 27.28
CA ALA A 647 6.84 8.93 26.24
C ALA A 647 7.83 10.09 26.40
N THR A 648 9.08 9.88 26.01
CA THR A 648 10.10 10.94 26.06
C THR A 648 10.65 11.15 24.65
N VAL A 649 10.55 12.38 24.15
CA VAL A 649 11.26 12.82 22.94
C VAL A 649 12.62 13.36 23.37
N THR A 650 13.69 12.75 22.89
CA THR A 650 15.05 13.28 23.02
C THR A 650 15.40 14.06 21.76
N VAL A 651 15.83 15.30 21.93
CA VAL A 651 16.34 16.18 20.87
C VAL A 651 17.84 16.35 21.09
N THR A 652 18.66 16.01 20.11
CA THR A 652 20.12 16.12 20.16
C THR A 652 20.59 17.15 19.13
N SER A 653 21.57 17.99 19.48
CA SER A 653 22.13 18.99 18.56
C SER A 653 23.04 18.34 17.50
N GLN A 654 22.92 18.75 16.24
CA GLN A 654 23.81 18.28 15.17
C GLN A 654 25.16 19.01 15.16
N VAL A 655 25.24 20.20 15.76
CA VAL A 655 26.49 20.99 15.84
C VAL A 655 27.32 20.67 17.09
N ASP A 656 26.68 20.12 18.11
CA ASP A 656 27.32 19.57 19.31
C ASP A 656 26.51 18.36 19.80
N PRO A 657 26.88 17.12 19.43
CA PRO A 657 26.17 15.91 19.83
C PRO A 657 26.20 15.59 21.33
N SER A 658 26.92 16.36 22.16
CA SER A 658 26.90 16.20 23.63
C SER A 658 25.71 16.92 24.28
N GLU A 659 25.18 17.96 23.63
CA GLU A 659 24.02 18.72 24.12
C GLU A 659 22.70 18.09 23.65
N SER A 660 21.79 17.86 24.59
CA SER A 660 20.48 17.25 24.33
C SER A 660 19.41 17.65 25.35
N TRP A 661 18.16 17.71 24.87
CA TRP A 661 16.98 18.12 25.63
C TRP A 661 15.91 17.02 25.58
N THR A 662 15.29 16.74 26.72
CA THR A 662 14.20 15.75 26.84
C THR A 662 12.85 16.45 27.01
N LEU A 663 11.92 16.19 26.10
CA LEU A 663 10.51 16.54 26.26
C LEU A 663 9.73 15.31 26.75
N ASP A 664 9.26 15.36 27.98
CA ASP A 664 8.31 14.37 28.49
C ASP A 664 6.89 14.67 28.03
N LEU A 665 6.26 13.68 27.42
CA LEU A 665 4.89 13.70 26.93
C LEU A 665 4.03 12.84 27.87
N PRO A 666 3.31 13.44 28.83
CA PRO A 666 2.40 12.72 29.71
C PRO A 666 1.12 12.30 28.96
N MET A 667 0.72 11.05 29.12
CA MET A 667 -0.37 10.44 28.37
C MET A 667 -1.34 9.71 29.31
N VAL A 668 -2.58 9.55 28.87
CA VAL A 668 -3.59 8.74 29.56
C VAL A 668 -4.40 7.95 28.55
N VAL A 669 -4.67 6.69 28.84
CA VAL A 669 -5.56 5.88 28.00
C VAL A 669 -7.02 6.31 28.21
N ALA A 670 -7.68 6.70 27.12
CA ALA A 670 -9.06 7.18 27.12
C ALA A 670 -10.06 6.07 27.53
N PRO A 671 -11.22 6.44 28.11
CA PRO A 671 -12.33 5.51 28.25
C PRO A 671 -12.92 5.13 26.88
N PHE A 672 -13.15 3.84 26.68
CA PHE A 672 -13.78 3.28 25.49
C PHE A 672 -14.77 2.20 25.90
N ASP A 673 -16.05 2.54 25.84
CA ASP A 673 -17.16 1.62 26.10
C ASP A 673 -17.42 0.77 24.87
N ARG A 674 -17.43 -0.56 25.04
CA ARG A 674 -17.93 -1.47 24.02
C ARG A 674 -18.57 -2.69 24.67
N LEU A 675 -19.79 -2.98 24.26
CA LEU A 675 -20.55 -4.13 24.72
C LEU A 675 -20.82 -5.06 23.54
N ASP A 676 -20.79 -6.36 23.79
CA ASP A 676 -21.41 -7.37 22.93
C ASP A 676 -22.63 -7.94 23.65
N ALA A 677 -23.69 -8.29 22.92
CA ALA A 677 -24.91 -8.85 23.50
C ALA A 677 -25.54 -9.89 22.58
N ARG A 678 -25.47 -11.15 22.99
CA ARG A 678 -26.10 -12.29 22.29
C ARG A 678 -27.45 -12.64 22.92
N LEU A 679 -28.43 -13.00 22.11
CA LEU A 679 -29.68 -13.62 22.56
C LEU A 679 -29.43 -15.14 22.69
N ASP A 680 -29.56 -15.67 23.91
CA ASP A 680 -29.40 -17.10 24.18
C ASP A 680 -30.74 -17.87 24.09
N THR A 681 -31.88 -17.20 24.26
CA THR A 681 -33.22 -17.81 24.10
C THR A 681 -33.57 -18.05 22.61
N GLN A 682 -33.88 -19.30 22.26
CA GLN A 682 -34.50 -19.64 20.98
C GLN A 682 -36.00 -19.30 20.99
N VAL A 683 -36.45 -18.43 20.09
CA VAL A 683 -37.86 -18.00 19.98
C VAL A 683 -38.56 -18.80 18.87
N GLY A 684 -39.64 -19.50 19.23
CA GLY A 684 -40.49 -20.26 18.30
C GLY A 684 -41.65 -19.45 17.71
N VAL A 685 -42.69 -20.16 17.27
CA VAL A 685 -44.02 -19.58 17.02
C VAL A 685 -44.76 -19.47 18.36
N LEU A 686 -45.46 -18.36 18.58
CA LEU A 686 -46.06 -17.98 19.86
C LEU A 686 -47.59 -17.81 19.70
N ALA A 687 -48.35 -18.24 20.69
CA ALA A 687 -49.77 -17.93 20.79
C ALA A 687 -49.99 -16.44 21.08
N LYS A 688 -51.18 -15.92 20.74
CA LYS A 688 -51.55 -14.50 20.85
C LYS A 688 -51.58 -13.97 22.32
N ASP A 689 -51.53 -14.87 23.30
CA ASP A 689 -51.48 -14.65 24.76
C ASP A 689 -50.23 -15.24 25.46
N ALA A 690 -49.22 -15.69 24.69
CA ALA A 690 -48.06 -16.40 25.23
C ALA A 690 -47.19 -15.56 26.18
N SER A 691 -46.47 -16.24 27.08
CA SER A 691 -45.46 -15.65 27.98
C SER A 691 -44.11 -16.31 27.75
N ILE A 692 -43.06 -15.51 27.51
CA ILE A 692 -41.72 -15.98 27.12
C ILE A 692 -40.60 -15.21 27.86
N PRO A 693 -39.64 -15.92 28.50
CA PRO A 693 -38.42 -15.32 29.02
C PRO A 693 -37.31 -15.28 27.95
N LEU A 694 -36.85 -14.08 27.60
CA LEU A 694 -35.67 -13.87 26.78
C LEU A 694 -34.45 -13.71 27.69
N GLN A 695 -33.43 -14.53 27.48
CA GLN A 695 -32.13 -14.42 28.13
C GLN A 695 -31.09 -13.92 27.13
N TYR A 696 -30.28 -12.97 27.58
CA TYR A 696 -29.18 -12.39 26.82
C TYR A 696 -27.90 -12.48 27.65
N THR A 697 -26.78 -12.86 27.05
CA THR A 697 -25.47 -12.65 27.67
C THR A 697 -24.87 -11.36 27.13
N ILE A 698 -24.47 -10.48 28.05
CA ILE A 698 -23.80 -9.21 27.76
C ILE A 698 -22.35 -9.32 28.20
N THR A 699 -21.42 -9.03 27.29
CA THR A 699 -19.97 -9.07 27.51
C THR A 699 -19.41 -7.66 27.45
N ASN A 700 -18.68 -7.22 28.47
CA ASN A 700 -17.93 -5.96 28.39
C ASN A 700 -16.63 -6.17 27.63
N THR A 701 -16.60 -5.69 26.38
CA THR A 701 -15.44 -5.75 25.48
C THR A 701 -14.77 -4.39 25.31
N GLY A 702 -15.04 -3.43 26.20
CA GLY A 702 -14.38 -2.13 26.30
C GLY A 702 -13.12 -2.19 27.17
N ASN A 703 -12.68 -1.03 27.67
CA ASN A 703 -11.47 -0.91 28.50
C ASN A 703 -11.68 -0.33 29.91
N ARG A 704 -12.92 -0.27 30.41
CA ARG A 704 -13.23 0.11 31.80
C ARG A 704 -14.43 -0.67 32.33
N GLU A 705 -14.63 -0.61 33.64
CA GLU A 705 -15.89 -0.96 34.28
C GLU A 705 -17.00 0.00 33.78
N VAL A 706 -18.18 -0.53 33.46
CA VAL A 706 -19.34 0.25 33.01
C VAL A 706 -20.62 -0.15 33.74
N THR A 707 -21.40 0.84 34.15
CA THR A 707 -22.81 0.64 34.57
C THR A 707 -23.69 0.67 33.33
N ILE A 708 -24.64 -0.26 33.26
CA ILE A 708 -25.51 -0.52 32.11
C ILE A 708 -26.96 -0.42 32.58
N THR A 709 -27.72 0.46 31.95
CA THR A 709 -29.17 0.62 32.16
C THR A 709 -29.92 0.09 30.91
N PRO A 710 -30.68 -1.01 31.04
CA PRO A 710 -31.45 -1.57 29.93
C PRO A 710 -32.81 -0.88 29.74
N ASP A 711 -33.26 -0.82 28.48
CA ASP A 711 -34.46 -0.12 28.01
C ASP A 711 -35.16 -0.94 26.90
N ALA A 712 -36.48 -0.89 26.82
CA ALA A 712 -37.30 -1.77 25.98
C ALA A 712 -38.65 -1.13 25.56
N GLU A 713 -38.61 0.14 25.16
CA GLU A 713 -39.77 0.84 24.58
C GLU A 713 -40.19 0.24 23.22
N ASP A 714 -39.25 -0.21 22.39
CA ASP A 714 -39.52 -0.72 21.03
C ASP A 714 -39.90 -2.21 21.03
N ARG A 715 -41.21 -2.47 20.91
CA ARG A 715 -41.81 -3.81 20.94
C ARG A 715 -43.09 -3.90 20.10
N PRO A 716 -43.47 -5.10 19.59
CA PRO A 716 -44.65 -5.22 18.73
C PRO A 716 -45.95 -5.05 19.51
N SER A 717 -47.03 -4.71 18.81
CA SER A 717 -48.36 -4.53 19.39
C SER A 717 -48.82 -5.77 20.18
N GLY A 718 -49.47 -5.51 21.32
CA GLY A 718 -50.01 -6.53 22.22
C GLY A 718 -49.00 -7.18 23.17
N TRP A 719 -47.69 -6.90 23.05
CA TRP A 719 -46.67 -7.36 24.00
C TRP A 719 -46.42 -6.37 25.14
N SER A 720 -46.16 -6.91 26.33
CA SER A 720 -45.80 -6.15 27.53
C SER A 720 -44.71 -6.86 28.33
N ILE A 721 -43.94 -6.10 29.12
CA ILE A 721 -42.82 -6.62 29.91
C ILE A 721 -43.34 -7.10 31.28
N SER A 722 -42.97 -8.30 31.70
CA SER A 722 -43.48 -8.95 32.91
C SER A 722 -42.56 -8.82 34.14
N ASN A 723 -41.34 -8.30 33.98
CA ASN A 723 -40.40 -8.01 35.07
C ASN A 723 -39.92 -6.56 35.04
N ASN A 724 -39.32 -6.09 36.14
CA ASN A 724 -38.71 -4.77 36.19
C ASN A 724 -37.29 -4.81 35.61
N LEU A 725 -36.95 -3.85 34.75
CA LEU A 725 -35.59 -3.67 34.26
C LEU A 725 -34.74 -2.99 35.34
N GLN A 726 -33.68 -3.67 35.77
CA GLN A 726 -32.68 -3.14 36.71
C GLN A 726 -31.35 -2.92 36.01
N SER A 727 -30.67 -1.82 36.34
CA SER A 727 -29.29 -1.56 35.92
C SER A 727 -28.30 -2.47 36.66
N PHE A 728 -27.17 -2.77 36.02
CA PHE A 728 -26.09 -3.63 36.53
C PHE A 728 -24.73 -3.08 36.08
N THR A 729 -23.63 -3.63 36.62
CA THR A 729 -22.27 -3.15 36.33
C THR A 729 -21.40 -4.32 35.89
N LEU A 730 -20.55 -4.12 34.87
CA LEU A 730 -19.63 -5.13 34.34
C LEU A 730 -18.18 -4.60 34.33
N GLY A 731 -17.25 -5.36 34.92
CA GLY A 731 -15.82 -5.16 34.80
C GLY A 731 -15.28 -5.51 33.41
N ILE A 732 -13.99 -5.25 33.17
CA ILE A 732 -13.34 -5.45 31.87
C ILE A 732 -13.26 -6.94 31.55
N GLY A 733 -13.89 -7.37 30.45
CA GLY A 733 -13.90 -8.77 30.01
C GLY A 733 -14.85 -9.68 30.79
N GLU A 734 -15.76 -9.14 31.60
CA GLU A 734 -16.78 -9.90 32.32
C GLU A 734 -18.03 -10.14 31.45
N GLU A 735 -18.71 -11.28 31.66
CA GLU A 735 -20.01 -11.65 31.07
C GLU A 735 -21.08 -11.70 32.18
N GLU A 736 -22.27 -11.15 31.93
CA GLU A 736 -23.46 -11.31 32.80
C GLU A 736 -24.68 -11.74 31.98
N ILE A 737 -25.54 -12.58 32.55
CA ILE A 737 -26.74 -13.12 31.89
C ILE A 737 -27.98 -12.35 32.35
N TYR A 738 -28.51 -11.52 31.47
CA TYR A 738 -29.68 -10.68 31.72
C TYR A 738 -30.98 -11.30 31.21
N GLY A 739 -32.05 -11.22 32.00
CA GLY A 739 -33.36 -11.79 31.68
C GLY A 739 -34.47 -10.76 31.57
N VAL A 740 -35.21 -10.76 30.46
CA VAL A 740 -36.45 -9.98 30.28
C VAL A 740 -37.60 -10.91 29.92
N GLY A 741 -38.72 -10.79 30.65
CA GLY A 741 -39.94 -11.55 30.40
C GLY A 741 -40.93 -10.73 29.58
N LEU A 742 -41.52 -11.34 28.54
CA LEU A 742 -42.56 -10.75 27.70
C LEU A 742 -43.85 -11.55 27.82
N ILE A 743 -44.98 -10.86 27.87
CA ILE A 743 -46.33 -11.46 27.91
C ILE A 743 -47.27 -10.77 26.92
N GLY A 744 -47.92 -11.58 26.08
CA GLY A 744 -48.94 -11.17 25.12
C GLY A 744 -50.31 -10.97 25.76
N ASN A 745 -51.11 -10.06 25.22
CA ASN A 745 -52.40 -9.65 25.79
C ASN A 745 -53.64 -10.31 25.14
N GLY A 746 -53.46 -11.37 24.34
CA GLY A 746 -54.51 -11.99 23.52
C GLY A 746 -54.66 -11.38 22.12
N TYR A 747 -53.99 -10.24 21.85
CA TYR A 747 -53.94 -9.55 20.56
C TYR A 747 -52.49 -9.26 20.13
N ALA A 748 -51.55 -10.10 20.57
CA ALA A 748 -50.13 -9.96 20.24
C ALA A 748 -49.89 -10.14 18.73
N THR A 749 -49.01 -9.33 18.16
CA THR A 749 -48.62 -9.39 16.73
C THR A 749 -47.16 -9.82 16.55
N SER A 750 -46.85 -10.44 15.42
CA SER A 750 -45.48 -10.69 14.95
C SER A 750 -44.67 -9.40 14.79
N GLY A 751 -43.37 -9.41 15.11
CA GLY A 751 -42.49 -8.25 14.95
C GLY A 751 -41.12 -8.40 15.61
N SER A 752 -40.33 -7.31 15.64
CA SER A 752 -39.07 -7.24 16.41
C SER A 752 -39.33 -6.69 17.81
N PHE A 753 -38.68 -7.28 18.80
CA PHE A 753 -38.51 -6.73 20.15
C PHE A 753 -37.05 -6.32 20.28
N ASN A 754 -36.79 -5.06 20.62
CA ASN A 754 -35.43 -4.52 20.66
C ASN A 754 -35.09 -4.09 22.08
N LEU A 755 -34.24 -4.87 22.75
CA LEU A 755 -33.69 -4.54 24.08
C LEU A 755 -32.44 -3.68 23.91
N LEU A 756 -32.52 -2.43 24.32
CA LEU A 756 -31.38 -1.51 24.33
C LEU A 756 -30.62 -1.64 25.66
N PHE A 757 -29.30 -1.53 25.61
CA PHE A 757 -28.42 -1.41 26.77
C PHE A 757 -27.60 -0.13 26.63
N ARG A 758 -27.78 0.82 27.57
CA ARG A 758 -27.13 2.14 27.54
C ARG A 758 -26.20 2.32 28.75
N THR A 759 -24.97 2.80 28.53
CA THR A 759 -24.06 3.17 29.63
C THR A 759 -24.34 4.59 30.12
N ASP A 760 -23.89 4.92 31.34
CA ASP A 760 -24.09 6.25 31.93
C ASP A 760 -23.48 7.40 31.08
N ASP A 761 -22.42 7.12 30.32
CA ASP A 761 -21.77 8.08 29.40
C ASP A 761 -22.41 8.10 27.99
N GLY A 762 -23.51 7.36 27.78
CA GLY A 762 -24.37 7.45 26.59
C GLY A 762 -23.99 6.53 25.42
N TYR A 763 -23.07 5.59 25.59
CA TYR A 763 -22.88 4.51 24.62
C TYR A 763 -24.09 3.54 24.69
N GLU A 764 -24.63 3.15 23.53
CA GLU A 764 -25.77 2.23 23.48
C GLU A 764 -25.62 1.13 22.42
N ILE A 765 -26.08 -0.08 22.77
CA ILE A 765 -26.26 -1.20 21.85
C ILE A 765 -27.69 -1.70 21.91
N SER A 766 -28.14 -2.39 20.85
CA SER A 766 -29.47 -3.01 20.78
C SER A 766 -29.35 -4.50 20.47
N ALA A 767 -30.03 -5.33 21.26
CA ALA A 767 -30.07 -6.78 21.13
C ALA A 767 -31.47 -7.23 20.65
N PRO A 768 -31.69 -7.35 19.33
CA PRO A 768 -33.00 -7.67 18.76
C PRO A 768 -33.40 -9.14 18.94
N ALA A 769 -34.67 -9.37 19.24
CA ALA A 769 -35.32 -10.68 19.21
C ALA A 769 -36.54 -10.65 18.29
N ARG A 770 -36.70 -11.66 17.44
CA ARG A 770 -37.84 -11.74 16.51
C ARG A 770 -38.97 -12.59 17.10
N LEU A 771 -40.13 -11.99 17.30
CA LEU A 771 -41.35 -12.65 17.78
C LEU A 771 -42.23 -13.01 16.57
N ASN A 772 -42.63 -14.27 16.45
CA ASN A 772 -43.56 -14.75 15.41
C ASN A 772 -44.83 -15.28 16.09
N VAL A 773 -45.99 -14.83 15.64
CA VAL A 773 -47.32 -15.19 16.15
C VAL A 773 -48.13 -15.88 15.05
N GLU A 774 -49.05 -16.75 15.44
CA GLU A 774 -49.84 -17.64 14.58
C GLU A 774 -50.90 -16.92 13.71
N ASP A 775 -50.96 -17.27 12.42
CA ASP A 775 -51.87 -16.73 11.38
C ASP A 775 -52.91 -17.78 10.92
N ASP A 776 -54.11 -17.35 10.52
CA ASP A 776 -55.28 -18.22 10.31
C ASP A 776 -55.69 -18.34 8.80
N ILE A 777 -55.98 -19.57 8.34
CA ILE A 777 -56.54 -19.89 7.01
C ILE A 777 -58.01 -20.31 7.17
N SER A 778 -58.91 -19.81 6.30
CA SER A 778 -60.34 -20.14 6.31
C SER A 778 -61.01 -19.83 4.96
N GLY A 779 -62.17 -20.41 4.70
CA GLY A 779 -62.97 -20.15 3.50
C GLY A 779 -64.30 -20.90 3.47
N SER A 780 -65.11 -20.60 2.46
CA SER A 780 -66.46 -21.14 2.27
C SER A 780 -66.85 -21.26 0.79
N ILE A 781 -67.77 -22.20 0.47
CA ILE A 781 -68.36 -22.40 -0.86
C ILE A 781 -69.88 -22.52 -0.73
N VAL A 782 -70.65 -21.89 -1.62
CA VAL A 782 -72.12 -21.93 -1.64
C VAL A 782 -72.64 -21.87 -3.08
N PHE A 783 -73.60 -22.72 -3.45
CA PHE A 783 -74.29 -22.68 -4.74
C PHE A 783 -74.98 -21.34 -4.99
N SER A 784 -74.95 -20.87 -6.23
CA SER A 784 -75.44 -19.55 -6.63
C SER A 784 -76.43 -19.58 -7.79
N SER A 785 -76.22 -20.38 -8.84
CA SER A 785 -77.13 -20.39 -10.00
C SER A 785 -77.08 -21.67 -10.84
N ILE A 786 -78.21 -21.97 -11.51
CA ILE A 786 -78.32 -22.94 -12.61
C ILE A 786 -78.93 -22.24 -13.84
N LEU A 787 -78.37 -22.48 -15.02
CA LEU A 787 -78.88 -21.98 -16.30
C LEU A 787 -79.05 -23.14 -17.30
N LEU A 788 -80.30 -23.32 -17.76
CA LEU A 788 -80.68 -24.37 -18.70
C LEU A 788 -80.57 -23.90 -20.17
N ALA A 789 -80.52 -24.87 -21.09
CA ALA A 789 -80.36 -24.64 -22.54
C ALA A 789 -81.48 -23.79 -23.18
N ASP A 790 -82.68 -23.77 -22.61
CA ASP A 790 -83.83 -22.98 -23.04
C ASP A 790 -83.77 -21.50 -22.58
N GLY A 791 -82.82 -21.17 -21.70
CA GLY A 791 -82.67 -19.84 -21.09
C GLY A 791 -83.27 -19.73 -19.68
N THR A 792 -83.82 -20.80 -19.10
CA THR A 792 -84.32 -20.82 -17.72
C THR A 792 -83.16 -20.69 -16.72
N LEU A 793 -83.18 -19.62 -15.92
CA LEU A 793 -82.23 -19.35 -14.84
C LEU A 793 -82.93 -19.54 -13.48
N GLY A 794 -82.27 -20.21 -12.54
CA GLY A 794 -82.74 -20.36 -11.15
C GLY A 794 -81.62 -20.32 -10.12
N SER A 795 -81.97 -20.05 -8.86
CA SER A 795 -81.06 -20.06 -7.70
C SER A 795 -81.12 -21.35 -6.88
N ASP A 796 -81.96 -22.31 -7.29
CA ASP A 796 -82.07 -23.66 -6.74
C ASP A 796 -82.22 -24.64 -7.92
N THR A 797 -81.53 -25.77 -7.88
CA THR A 797 -81.54 -26.77 -8.96
C THR A 797 -82.84 -27.57 -9.07
N MET A 798 -83.70 -27.53 -8.05
CA MET A 798 -84.99 -28.21 -8.03
C MET A 798 -86.15 -27.32 -8.50
N ASP A 799 -86.00 -25.99 -8.43
CA ASP A 799 -87.05 -25.02 -8.83
C ASP A 799 -87.12 -24.79 -10.35
N VAL A 800 -86.05 -25.08 -11.10
CA VAL A 800 -86.02 -24.94 -12.57
C VAL A 800 -86.73 -26.07 -13.34
N GLY A 801 -87.30 -27.06 -12.64
CA GLY A 801 -88.05 -28.17 -13.24
C GLY A 801 -87.17 -29.35 -13.67
N SER A 802 -87.59 -30.06 -14.72
CA SER A 802 -86.87 -31.22 -15.25
C SER A 802 -85.94 -30.83 -16.39
N VAL A 803 -84.65 -31.16 -16.26
CA VAL A 803 -83.60 -30.91 -17.25
C VAL A 803 -83.58 -32.02 -18.28
N SER A 804 -83.56 -31.66 -19.57
CA SER A 804 -83.45 -32.61 -20.69
C SER A 804 -82.09 -33.28 -20.74
N SER A 805 -82.08 -34.56 -21.16
CA SER A 805 -80.85 -35.26 -21.51
C SER A 805 -80.25 -34.75 -22.83
N GLY A 806 -78.94 -34.97 -23.02
CA GLY A 806 -78.23 -34.65 -24.26
C GLY A 806 -77.66 -33.22 -24.36
N GLN A 807 -77.20 -32.89 -25.56
CA GLN A 807 -76.58 -31.60 -25.89
C GLN A 807 -77.64 -30.47 -25.99
N PRO A 808 -77.35 -29.24 -25.49
CA PRO A 808 -76.06 -28.74 -25.04
C PRO A 808 -75.83 -28.82 -23.52
N GLY A 809 -76.67 -29.53 -22.75
CA GLY A 809 -76.57 -29.62 -21.29
C GLY A 809 -77.05 -28.36 -20.55
N PHE A 810 -76.40 -28.05 -19.42
CA PHE A 810 -76.73 -26.95 -18.52
C PHE A 810 -75.47 -26.36 -17.85
N LEU A 811 -75.61 -25.20 -17.22
CA LEU A 811 -74.55 -24.50 -16.48
C LEU A 811 -74.91 -24.41 -14.99
N LEU A 812 -73.90 -24.48 -14.12
CA LEU A 812 -73.97 -24.34 -12.66
C LEU A 812 -72.91 -23.35 -12.16
N GLU A 813 -73.21 -22.61 -11.08
CA GLU A 813 -72.29 -21.68 -10.44
C GLU A 813 -72.28 -21.81 -8.92
N TRP A 814 -71.08 -21.73 -8.33
CA TRP A 814 -70.86 -21.58 -6.89
C TRP A 814 -70.03 -20.33 -6.60
N LEU A 815 -70.32 -19.64 -5.50
CA LEU A 815 -69.49 -18.57 -4.97
C LEU A 815 -68.49 -19.17 -3.96
N VAL A 816 -67.20 -18.90 -4.14
CA VAL A 816 -66.13 -19.31 -3.24
C VAL A 816 -65.56 -18.08 -2.54
N THR A 817 -65.37 -18.12 -1.22
CA THR A 817 -64.87 -17.00 -0.40
C THR A 817 -63.65 -17.41 0.43
N ASN A 818 -62.66 -16.53 0.52
CA ASN A 818 -61.58 -16.63 1.51
C ASN A 818 -61.95 -15.80 2.75
N ASP A 819 -62.26 -16.50 3.84
CA ASP A 819 -62.66 -15.94 5.13
C ASP A 819 -61.47 -15.82 6.12
N GLY A 820 -60.25 -16.17 5.72
CA GLY A 820 -59.03 -16.15 6.52
C GLY A 820 -58.25 -14.83 6.48
N SER A 821 -57.16 -14.73 7.24
CA SER A 821 -56.27 -13.55 7.26
C SER A 821 -55.17 -13.59 6.19
N THR A 822 -55.02 -14.72 5.49
CA THR A 822 -53.96 -15.01 4.52
C THR A 822 -54.54 -15.38 3.14
N SER A 823 -53.77 -15.25 2.07
CA SER A 823 -54.20 -15.60 0.71
C SER A 823 -53.88 -17.05 0.36
N TRP A 824 -54.88 -17.83 -0.06
CA TRP A 824 -54.73 -19.23 -0.47
C TRP A 824 -55.11 -19.45 -1.94
N THR A 825 -54.72 -20.60 -2.50
CA THR A 825 -55.07 -21.02 -3.87
C THR A 825 -55.55 -22.46 -3.83
N GLY A 826 -56.77 -22.71 -4.32
CA GLY A 826 -57.36 -24.05 -4.29
C GLY A 826 -57.14 -24.85 -5.57
N THR A 827 -57.46 -26.14 -5.47
CA THR A 827 -57.83 -26.99 -6.62
C THR A 827 -59.34 -27.15 -6.61
N TYR A 828 -59.98 -27.12 -7.80
CA TYR A 828 -61.43 -27.03 -7.95
C TYR A 828 -61.93 -28.18 -8.84
N SER A 829 -63.02 -28.85 -8.47
CA SER A 829 -63.56 -29.99 -9.22
C SER A 829 -65.06 -30.20 -9.02
N LEU A 830 -65.69 -30.95 -9.93
CA LEU A 830 -67.03 -31.51 -9.73
C LEU A 830 -66.97 -33.03 -9.56
N ASP A 831 -67.79 -33.52 -8.62
CA ASP A 831 -68.26 -34.90 -8.56
C ASP A 831 -69.61 -35.00 -9.29
N VAL A 832 -69.68 -35.84 -10.32
CA VAL A 832 -70.86 -36.05 -11.18
C VAL A 832 -71.08 -37.55 -11.42
N PRO A 833 -72.31 -37.98 -11.73
CA PRO A 833 -72.58 -39.39 -12.06
C PRO A 833 -71.69 -39.92 -13.19
N SER A 834 -71.42 -41.23 -13.18
CA SER A 834 -70.65 -41.90 -14.22
C SER A 834 -71.25 -41.67 -15.62
N GLU A 835 -70.37 -41.52 -16.61
CA GLU A 835 -70.68 -41.19 -18.02
C GLU A 835 -71.17 -39.76 -18.28
N TRP A 836 -71.33 -38.92 -17.25
CA TRP A 836 -71.58 -37.48 -17.42
C TRP A 836 -70.27 -36.76 -17.73
N SER A 837 -70.36 -35.63 -18.46
CA SER A 837 -69.20 -34.81 -18.81
C SER A 837 -69.35 -33.39 -18.29
N TYR A 838 -68.27 -32.81 -17.77
CA TYR A 838 -68.25 -31.43 -17.28
C TYR A 838 -66.98 -30.66 -17.68
N SER A 839 -67.04 -29.34 -17.57
CA SER A 839 -65.89 -28.44 -17.71
C SER A 839 -66.12 -27.19 -16.87
N CYS A 840 -65.12 -26.76 -16.09
CA CYS A 840 -65.21 -25.63 -15.15
C CYS A 840 -64.21 -24.52 -15.46
N ILE A 841 -64.51 -23.32 -14.96
CA ILE A 841 -63.60 -22.17 -14.89
C ILE A 841 -63.39 -21.86 -13.41
N ASP A 842 -62.13 -21.85 -12.96
CA ASP A 842 -61.76 -21.64 -11.56
C ASP A 842 -61.41 -20.16 -11.23
N PRO A 843 -61.56 -19.74 -9.96
CA PRO A 843 -61.22 -18.39 -9.50
C PRO A 843 -59.73 -18.17 -9.15
N GLY A 844 -58.87 -19.19 -9.21
CA GLY A 844 -57.44 -19.08 -8.90
C GLY A 844 -57.12 -18.70 -7.44
N THR A 845 -56.22 -17.72 -7.24
CA THR A 845 -55.73 -17.31 -5.92
C THR A 845 -56.64 -16.27 -5.26
N LEU A 846 -57.30 -16.64 -4.16
CA LEU A 846 -58.15 -15.75 -3.38
C LEU A 846 -57.36 -15.06 -2.24
N ALA A 847 -57.40 -13.73 -2.21
CA ALA A 847 -56.86 -12.96 -1.10
C ALA A 847 -57.84 -12.90 0.08
N ALA A 848 -57.33 -12.61 1.29
CA ALA A 848 -58.13 -12.48 2.50
C ALA A 848 -59.35 -11.54 2.30
N GLY A 849 -60.56 -12.04 2.58
CA GLY A 849 -61.81 -11.30 2.42
C GLY A 849 -62.29 -11.12 0.97
N VAL A 850 -61.80 -11.92 0.01
CA VAL A 850 -62.23 -11.90 -1.40
C VAL A 850 -63.08 -13.14 -1.73
N SER A 851 -64.16 -12.90 -2.48
CA SER A 851 -65.00 -13.94 -3.08
C SER A 851 -64.96 -13.87 -4.62
N ASP A 852 -65.00 -15.02 -5.29
CA ASP A 852 -65.14 -15.13 -6.75
C ASP A 852 -65.79 -16.49 -7.13
N TYR A 853 -66.17 -16.67 -8.40
CA TYR A 853 -67.05 -17.77 -8.82
C TYR A 853 -66.32 -18.98 -9.41
N LEU A 854 -66.87 -20.17 -9.13
CA LEU A 854 -66.62 -21.43 -9.84
C LEU A 854 -67.81 -21.69 -10.77
N THR A 855 -67.63 -21.50 -12.08
CA THR A 855 -68.68 -21.70 -13.11
C THR A 855 -68.39 -22.96 -13.90
N CYS A 856 -69.35 -23.89 -13.98
CA CYS A 856 -69.19 -25.20 -14.62
C CYS A 856 -70.31 -25.50 -15.61
N SER A 857 -69.96 -26.05 -16.78
CA SER A 857 -70.91 -26.63 -17.74
C SER A 857 -70.97 -28.14 -17.56
N VAL A 858 -72.17 -28.73 -17.61
CA VAL A 858 -72.43 -30.16 -17.40
C VAL A 858 -73.37 -30.68 -18.50
N VAL A 859 -73.03 -31.84 -19.09
CA VAL A 859 -73.84 -32.54 -20.09
C VAL A 859 -74.06 -33.98 -19.64
N MET A 860 -75.34 -34.38 -19.55
CA MET A 860 -75.75 -35.76 -19.24
C MET A 860 -76.01 -36.57 -20.53
N PRO A 861 -75.73 -37.89 -20.56
CA PRO A 861 -76.05 -38.76 -21.70
C PRO A 861 -77.53 -38.79 -22.07
N ASP A 862 -77.84 -39.06 -23.34
CA ASP A 862 -79.22 -39.09 -23.87
C ASP A 862 -80.10 -40.15 -23.17
N ASN A 863 -79.49 -41.27 -22.75
CA ASN A 863 -80.12 -42.47 -22.19
C ASN A 863 -80.32 -42.46 -20.67
N VAL A 864 -80.15 -41.32 -19.98
CA VAL A 864 -80.35 -41.24 -18.51
C VAL A 864 -81.84 -41.44 -18.17
N GLU A 865 -82.11 -42.24 -17.12
CA GLU A 865 -83.46 -42.62 -16.69
C GLU A 865 -84.34 -41.40 -16.36
N ALA A 866 -85.45 -41.27 -17.06
CA ALA A 866 -86.40 -40.17 -16.91
C ALA A 866 -86.98 -40.08 -15.49
N GLY A 867 -87.05 -38.87 -14.93
CA GLY A 867 -87.57 -38.61 -13.59
C GLY A 867 -86.59 -38.87 -12.44
N SER A 868 -85.41 -39.44 -12.71
CA SER A 868 -84.34 -39.62 -11.73
C SER A 868 -83.83 -38.28 -11.16
N ILE A 869 -83.20 -38.34 -9.98
CA ILE A 869 -82.67 -37.17 -9.26
C ILE A 869 -81.20 -37.40 -8.87
N PRO A 870 -80.25 -37.30 -9.81
CA PRO A 870 -78.82 -37.34 -9.51
C PRO A 870 -78.34 -36.10 -8.73
N ALA A 871 -77.35 -36.32 -7.85
CA ALA A 871 -76.63 -35.29 -7.13
C ALA A 871 -75.36 -34.87 -7.88
N ILE A 872 -74.91 -33.63 -7.65
CA ILE A 872 -73.68 -33.04 -8.20
C ILE A 872 -72.98 -32.28 -7.06
N GLY A 873 -71.72 -32.62 -6.78
CA GLY A 873 -70.92 -31.98 -5.73
C GLY A 873 -69.86 -31.05 -6.31
N ALA A 874 -69.68 -29.86 -5.77
CA ALA A 874 -68.55 -28.97 -6.06
C ALA A 874 -67.57 -28.97 -4.90
N MET A 875 -66.30 -29.32 -5.18
CA MET A 875 -65.25 -29.46 -4.18
C MET A 875 -64.10 -28.47 -4.44
N VAL A 876 -63.60 -27.88 -3.35
CA VAL A 876 -62.38 -27.06 -3.32
C VAL A 876 -61.43 -27.64 -2.29
N SER A 877 -60.16 -27.82 -2.63
CA SER A 877 -59.11 -28.30 -1.72
C SER A 877 -57.88 -27.38 -1.76
N ALA A 878 -57.49 -26.82 -0.63
CA ALA A 878 -56.39 -25.85 -0.48
C ALA A 878 -55.62 -26.07 0.83
N ASP A 879 -54.33 -26.40 0.73
CA ASP A 879 -53.48 -26.82 1.86
C ASP A 879 -54.16 -27.92 2.73
N ASP A 880 -54.51 -27.64 3.99
CA ASP A 880 -55.22 -28.57 4.89
C ASP A 880 -56.76 -28.32 4.94
N MET A 881 -57.32 -27.53 4.01
CA MET A 881 -58.74 -27.14 3.98
C MET A 881 -59.47 -27.74 2.77
N ASP A 882 -60.45 -28.61 3.03
CA ASP A 882 -61.42 -29.12 2.06
C ASP A 882 -62.80 -28.47 2.27
N LEU A 883 -63.43 -28.02 1.17
CA LEU A 883 -64.77 -27.43 1.12
C LEU A 883 -65.63 -28.20 0.11
N LEU A 884 -66.90 -28.46 0.42
CA LEU A 884 -67.83 -29.22 -0.41
C LEU A 884 -69.26 -28.67 -0.28
N ASP A 885 -69.93 -28.47 -1.42
CA ASP A 885 -71.36 -28.19 -1.52
C ASP A 885 -72.02 -29.12 -2.56
N ILE A 886 -73.28 -29.50 -2.36
CA ILE A 886 -73.96 -30.54 -3.16
C ILE A 886 -75.37 -30.11 -3.56
N VAL A 887 -75.62 -30.11 -4.87
CA VAL A 887 -76.93 -29.83 -5.48
C VAL A 887 -77.53 -31.09 -6.11
N SER A 888 -78.76 -31.01 -6.62
CA SER A 888 -79.43 -32.15 -7.28
C SER A 888 -80.40 -31.68 -8.36
N ILE A 889 -80.37 -32.30 -9.54
CA ILE A 889 -81.26 -31.95 -10.67
C ILE A 889 -82.22 -33.10 -10.97
N ARG A 890 -83.38 -32.77 -11.58
CA ARG A 890 -84.36 -33.76 -12.05
C ARG A 890 -84.20 -34.01 -13.54
N VAL A 891 -84.22 -35.26 -13.99
CA VAL A 891 -84.12 -35.63 -15.42
C VAL A 891 -85.51 -35.65 -16.09
N ALA A 892 -85.62 -35.15 -17.32
CA ALA A 892 -86.86 -35.13 -18.09
C ALA A 892 -87.14 -36.43 -18.88
N SER A 893 -88.40 -36.60 -19.31
CA SER A 893 -88.84 -37.70 -20.20
C SER A 893 -88.84 -37.25 -21.66
N VAL A 894 -88.34 -38.09 -22.56
CA VAL A 894 -88.25 -37.85 -24.00
C VAL A 894 -88.69 -39.12 -24.75
N GLU A 895 -89.75 -38.99 -25.57
CA GLU A 895 -90.23 -40.04 -26.48
C GLU A 895 -89.72 -39.77 -27.91
N SER A 896 -89.16 -40.78 -28.58
CA SER A 896 -88.67 -40.69 -29.96
C SER A 896 -88.64 -42.08 -30.62
N VAL A 897 -88.85 -42.13 -31.95
CA VAL A 897 -88.86 -43.37 -32.73
C VAL A 897 -88.22 -43.20 -34.11
N THR A 898 -87.30 -44.09 -34.45
CA THR A 898 -86.75 -44.28 -35.81
C THR A 898 -87.41 -45.48 -36.51
N ILE A 899 -87.74 -45.36 -37.81
CA ILE A 899 -88.35 -46.41 -38.64
C ILE A 899 -87.48 -46.67 -39.88
N THR A 900 -87.31 -47.94 -40.27
CA THR A 900 -86.51 -48.38 -41.42
C THR A 900 -87.28 -49.42 -42.26
N THR A 901 -87.14 -49.41 -43.58
CA THR A 901 -87.71 -50.44 -44.48
C THR A 901 -86.68 -51.54 -44.75
N LEU A 902 -87.09 -52.81 -44.74
CA LEU A 902 -86.21 -53.97 -44.92
C LEU A 902 -86.39 -54.69 -46.26
N THR A 903 -87.57 -54.62 -46.88
CA THR A 903 -87.81 -55.24 -48.20
C THR A 903 -87.38 -54.33 -49.36
N GLN A 904 -86.75 -54.93 -50.39
CA GLN A 904 -86.43 -54.24 -51.64
C GLN A 904 -87.62 -54.32 -52.61
N ILE A 905 -87.96 -53.20 -53.25
CA ILE A 905 -89.21 -53.03 -54.00
C ILE A 905 -88.99 -53.29 -55.50
N GLU A 906 -89.83 -54.16 -56.06
CA GLU A 906 -89.92 -54.44 -57.50
C GLU A 906 -91.31 -54.07 -58.05
N THR A 907 -91.45 -53.98 -59.37
CA THR A 907 -92.70 -53.59 -60.03
C THR A 907 -93.77 -54.67 -59.88
N MET A 908 -94.90 -54.33 -59.26
CA MET A 908 -95.99 -55.25 -58.92
C MET A 908 -96.94 -55.46 -60.12
N GLU A 909 -97.56 -56.64 -60.26
CA GLU A 909 -98.65 -56.83 -61.24
C GLU A 909 -100.00 -56.41 -60.65
N ILE A 910 -100.82 -55.70 -61.45
CA ILE A 910 -102.15 -55.23 -61.03
C ILE A 910 -103.06 -56.43 -60.71
N GLY A 911 -103.59 -56.44 -59.48
CA GLY A 911 -104.38 -57.55 -58.94
C GLY A 911 -103.56 -58.71 -58.34
N SER A 912 -102.23 -58.59 -58.24
CA SER A 912 -101.37 -59.45 -57.43
C SER A 912 -101.04 -58.79 -56.08
N THR A 913 -100.75 -59.59 -55.07
CA THR A 913 -100.42 -59.12 -53.71
C THR A 913 -98.91 -59.28 -53.46
N THR A 914 -98.29 -58.31 -52.77
CA THR A 914 -96.86 -58.35 -52.39
C THR A 914 -96.70 -57.82 -50.96
N SER A 915 -95.78 -58.40 -50.20
CA SER A 915 -95.51 -58.01 -48.80
C SER A 915 -94.28 -57.10 -48.69
N LEU A 916 -94.29 -56.16 -47.73
CA LEU A 916 -93.17 -55.30 -47.35
C LEU A 916 -92.95 -55.32 -45.83
N GLU A 917 -91.70 -55.51 -45.41
CA GLU A 917 -91.23 -55.58 -44.02
C GLU A 917 -90.60 -54.24 -43.58
N PHE A 918 -90.95 -53.78 -42.38
CA PHE A 918 -90.38 -52.59 -41.73
C PHE A 918 -89.89 -52.92 -40.32
N GLU A 919 -88.90 -52.16 -39.82
CA GLU A 919 -88.33 -52.26 -38.47
C GLU A 919 -88.39 -50.89 -37.76
N ILE A 920 -88.90 -50.88 -36.53
CA ILE A 920 -89.21 -49.69 -35.72
C ILE A 920 -88.42 -49.77 -34.41
N THR A 921 -87.72 -48.70 -34.03
CA THR A 921 -86.83 -48.65 -32.85
C THR A 921 -87.12 -47.43 -31.98
N ASN A 922 -87.23 -47.61 -30.65
CA ASN A 922 -87.35 -46.51 -29.69
C ASN A 922 -85.95 -45.94 -29.37
N ASP A 923 -85.72 -44.67 -29.68
CA ASP A 923 -84.49 -43.92 -29.38
C ASP A 923 -84.69 -42.79 -28.35
N GLY A 924 -85.85 -42.74 -27.67
CA GLY A 924 -86.11 -41.93 -26.48
C GLY A 924 -85.63 -42.59 -25.17
N ASN A 925 -85.73 -41.86 -24.04
CA ASN A 925 -85.30 -42.33 -22.71
C ASN A 925 -86.44 -42.90 -21.83
N VAL A 926 -87.65 -43.04 -22.39
CA VAL A 926 -88.81 -43.65 -21.72
C VAL A 926 -89.41 -44.77 -22.57
N ALA A 927 -90.04 -45.76 -21.93
CA ALA A 927 -90.73 -46.84 -22.63
C ALA A 927 -92.03 -46.34 -23.27
N ILE A 928 -92.29 -46.77 -24.51
CA ILE A 928 -93.41 -46.30 -25.34
C ILE A 928 -94.37 -47.44 -25.67
N GLN A 929 -95.68 -47.15 -25.71
CA GLN A 929 -96.72 -48.07 -26.16
C GLN A 929 -97.71 -47.36 -27.09
N HIS A 930 -97.47 -47.43 -28.40
CA HIS A 930 -98.07 -46.55 -29.40
C HIS A 930 -98.61 -47.32 -30.62
N ARG A 931 -99.41 -46.67 -31.46
CA ARG A 931 -99.99 -47.32 -32.66
C ARG A 931 -99.21 -47.03 -33.92
N ILE A 932 -99.21 -47.99 -34.82
CA ILE A 932 -98.73 -47.85 -36.20
C ILE A 932 -99.94 -47.53 -37.08
N VAL A 933 -99.78 -46.56 -37.98
CA VAL A 933 -100.75 -46.22 -39.02
C VAL A 933 -100.06 -46.28 -40.38
N VAL A 934 -100.71 -46.92 -41.36
CA VAL A 934 -100.20 -47.08 -42.72
C VAL A 934 -101.24 -46.56 -43.72
N THR A 935 -100.80 -45.75 -44.68
CA THR A 935 -101.67 -45.11 -45.69
C THR A 935 -101.00 -45.07 -47.07
N SER A 936 -101.76 -45.27 -48.14
CA SER A 936 -101.37 -44.97 -49.53
C SER A 936 -102.01 -43.67 -50.04
N ASP A 937 -101.37 -43.06 -51.03
CA ASP A 937 -101.96 -41.92 -51.79
C ASP A 937 -103.00 -42.37 -52.85
N ASP A 938 -102.99 -43.64 -53.28
CA ASP A 938 -104.04 -44.27 -54.12
C ASP A 938 -104.96 -45.22 -53.33
N ASP A 939 -106.14 -45.53 -53.90
CA ASP A 939 -107.09 -46.57 -53.45
C ASP A 939 -106.55 -48.02 -53.66
N TRP A 940 -105.29 -48.28 -53.34
CA TRP A 940 -104.70 -49.63 -53.32
C TRP A 940 -105.06 -50.35 -52.01
N SER A 941 -105.22 -51.67 -52.06
CA SER A 941 -105.61 -52.44 -50.87
C SER A 941 -104.38 -52.76 -50.03
N ILE A 942 -104.19 -52.03 -48.93
CA ILE A 942 -103.20 -52.32 -47.88
C ILE A 942 -103.85 -53.18 -46.78
N VAL A 943 -103.15 -54.22 -46.34
CA VAL A 943 -103.47 -55.01 -45.15
C VAL A 943 -102.21 -55.11 -44.28
N ILE A 944 -102.27 -54.63 -43.05
CA ILE A 944 -101.23 -54.92 -42.05
C ILE A 944 -101.40 -56.38 -41.62
N LEU A 945 -100.32 -57.17 -41.67
CA LEU A 945 -100.36 -58.59 -41.29
C LEU A 945 -100.20 -58.81 -39.78
N ASP A 946 -99.37 -58.00 -39.13
CA ASP A 946 -99.08 -58.06 -37.69
C ASP A 946 -100.02 -57.20 -36.84
N ASP A 947 -99.77 -57.15 -35.52
CA ASP A 947 -100.44 -56.22 -34.61
C ASP A 947 -100.01 -54.77 -34.93
N PRO A 948 -100.94 -53.84 -35.23
CA PRO A 948 -100.63 -52.44 -35.54
C PRO A 948 -100.30 -51.61 -34.28
N SER A 949 -99.67 -52.21 -33.26
CA SER A 949 -99.20 -51.54 -32.05
C SER A 949 -97.79 -51.98 -31.67
N ILE A 950 -97.02 -51.04 -31.12
CA ILE A 950 -95.68 -51.28 -30.60
C ILE A 950 -95.65 -51.17 -29.09
N ASN A 951 -94.74 -51.90 -28.45
CA ASN A 951 -94.40 -51.73 -27.04
C ASN A 951 -92.88 -51.85 -26.87
N LEU A 952 -92.19 -50.71 -26.85
CA LEU A 952 -90.73 -50.63 -26.93
C LEU A 952 -90.14 -49.91 -25.72
N ASN A 953 -89.27 -50.60 -24.99
CA ASN A 953 -88.36 -49.95 -24.04
C ASN A 953 -87.28 -49.15 -24.81
N PRO A 954 -86.63 -48.17 -24.18
CA PRO A 954 -85.48 -47.46 -24.77
C PRO A 954 -84.45 -48.41 -25.40
N GLY A 955 -84.05 -48.15 -26.64
CA GLY A 955 -83.08 -48.95 -27.38
C GLY A 955 -83.58 -50.30 -27.91
N SER A 956 -84.88 -50.62 -27.79
CA SER A 956 -85.47 -51.86 -28.34
C SER A 956 -86.23 -51.62 -29.65
N SER A 957 -86.37 -52.67 -30.46
CA SER A 957 -87.02 -52.64 -31.77
C SER A 957 -88.04 -53.76 -32.00
N GLN A 958 -88.97 -53.52 -32.92
CA GLN A 958 -90.05 -54.43 -33.35
C GLN A 958 -90.21 -54.33 -34.89
N ARG A 959 -90.67 -55.41 -35.52
CA ARG A 959 -90.94 -55.46 -36.96
C ARG A 959 -92.44 -55.52 -37.27
N ILE A 960 -92.79 -55.18 -38.51
CA ILE A 960 -94.15 -55.21 -39.04
C ILE A 960 -94.13 -55.53 -40.54
N ASP A 961 -94.90 -56.53 -40.95
CA ASP A 961 -95.20 -56.85 -42.35
C ASP A 961 -96.53 -56.23 -42.81
N ILE A 962 -96.55 -55.70 -44.03
CA ILE A 962 -97.76 -55.20 -44.72
C ILE A 962 -97.91 -55.82 -46.11
N GLU A 963 -99.10 -56.32 -46.42
CA GLU A 963 -99.48 -56.74 -47.78
C GLU A 963 -100.13 -55.59 -48.56
N ILE A 964 -99.76 -55.44 -49.83
CA ILE A 964 -100.26 -54.42 -50.74
C ILE A 964 -100.74 -55.10 -52.03
N THR A 965 -101.95 -54.78 -52.48
CA THR A 965 -102.51 -55.25 -53.76
C THR A 965 -102.87 -54.06 -54.65
N PRO A 966 -102.17 -53.83 -55.79
CA PRO A 966 -102.44 -52.71 -56.68
C PRO A 966 -103.75 -52.88 -57.44
N THR A 967 -104.65 -51.92 -57.30
CA THR A 967 -105.97 -51.88 -57.94
C THR A 967 -105.96 -51.12 -59.27
N SER A 968 -104.99 -50.22 -59.45
CA SER A 968 -104.76 -49.38 -60.64
C SER A 968 -103.33 -49.52 -61.15
N ARG A 969 -103.07 -49.07 -62.40
CA ARG A 969 -101.69 -48.90 -62.93
C ARG A 969 -101.16 -47.54 -62.48
N GLY A 970 -100.04 -47.50 -61.77
CA GLY A 970 -99.46 -46.24 -61.35
C GLY A 970 -98.25 -46.38 -60.44
N SER A 971 -97.98 -45.30 -59.72
CA SER A 971 -96.98 -45.19 -58.67
C SER A 971 -97.67 -44.61 -57.43
N SER A 972 -97.58 -45.28 -56.28
CA SER A 972 -98.22 -44.86 -55.04
C SER A 972 -97.20 -44.75 -53.91
N ALA A 973 -97.30 -43.71 -53.10
CA ALA A 973 -96.48 -43.55 -51.90
C ALA A 973 -97.16 -44.24 -50.71
N ILE A 974 -96.43 -45.09 -50.00
CA ILE A 974 -96.86 -45.79 -48.78
C ILE A 974 -96.20 -45.11 -47.59
N ARG A 975 -96.98 -44.46 -46.73
CA ARG A 975 -96.50 -43.83 -45.51
C ARG A 975 -96.78 -44.72 -44.30
N VAL A 976 -95.75 -44.99 -43.49
CA VAL A 976 -95.84 -45.71 -42.21
C VAL A 976 -95.50 -44.72 -41.09
N GLN A 977 -96.40 -44.57 -40.11
CA GLN A 977 -96.27 -43.61 -39.02
C GLN A 977 -96.48 -44.29 -37.67
N VAL A 978 -95.67 -43.92 -36.67
CA VAL A 978 -95.95 -44.20 -35.25
C VAL A 978 -96.57 -42.96 -34.63
N LEU A 979 -97.79 -43.11 -34.10
CA LEU A 979 -98.56 -42.05 -33.47
C LEU A 979 -98.62 -42.28 -31.96
N GLY A 980 -98.14 -41.28 -31.21
CA GLY A 980 -98.24 -41.20 -29.77
C GLY A 980 -99.61 -40.70 -29.28
N PRO A 981 -99.69 -40.19 -28.04
CA PRO A 981 -100.91 -39.61 -27.50
C PRO A 981 -101.36 -38.40 -28.34
N GLU A 982 -102.68 -38.17 -28.39
CA GLU A 982 -103.31 -37.11 -29.20
C GLU A 982 -102.94 -37.15 -30.71
N ASP A 983 -102.54 -38.31 -31.23
CA ASP A 983 -102.12 -38.55 -32.61
C ASP A 983 -100.90 -37.72 -33.07
N VAL A 984 -100.07 -37.30 -32.13
CA VAL A 984 -98.76 -36.69 -32.42
C VAL A 984 -97.84 -37.74 -33.06
N THR A 985 -97.33 -37.46 -34.26
CA THR A 985 -96.34 -38.33 -34.92
C THR A 985 -94.99 -38.22 -34.23
N ILE A 986 -94.50 -39.33 -33.68
CA ILE A 986 -93.17 -39.41 -33.03
C ILE A 986 -92.11 -40.09 -33.92
N GLY A 987 -92.53 -40.72 -35.02
CA GLY A 987 -91.67 -41.28 -36.06
C GLY A 987 -92.47 -41.62 -37.31
N SER A 988 -91.88 -41.49 -38.50
CA SER A 988 -92.53 -41.79 -39.78
C SER A 988 -91.56 -42.03 -40.92
N ILE A 989 -91.94 -42.88 -41.87
CA ILE A 989 -91.24 -43.14 -43.15
C ILE A 989 -92.24 -43.17 -44.31
N GLU A 990 -91.77 -42.91 -45.53
CA GLU A 990 -92.57 -42.86 -46.76
C GLU A 990 -91.82 -43.57 -47.90
N VAL A 991 -92.54 -44.37 -48.70
CA VAL A 991 -91.95 -45.41 -49.57
C VAL A 991 -92.76 -45.57 -50.87
N ASP A 992 -92.15 -45.32 -52.03
CA ASP A 992 -92.82 -45.41 -53.34
C ASP A 992 -92.88 -46.85 -53.90
N VAL A 993 -94.05 -47.26 -54.40
CA VAL A 993 -94.30 -48.56 -55.08
C VAL A 993 -94.95 -48.37 -56.46
N TYR A 994 -94.74 -49.30 -57.40
CA TYR A 994 -95.11 -49.15 -58.82
C TYR A 994 -95.81 -50.41 -59.38
N SER A 995 -96.77 -50.26 -60.31
CA SER A 995 -97.57 -51.38 -60.87
C SER A 995 -97.79 -51.37 -62.39
N GLU A 996 -97.79 -52.56 -63.02
CA GLU A 996 -98.02 -52.76 -64.47
C GLU A 996 -98.92 -53.98 -64.82
N ARG A 997 -99.11 -54.26 -66.12
CA ARG A 997 -100.03 -55.30 -66.65
C ARG A 997 -99.32 -56.29 -67.58
N SER A 998 -99.34 -57.57 -67.22
CA SER A 998 -98.70 -58.67 -67.96
C SER A 998 -99.20 -58.88 -69.39
N SER A 999 -98.33 -59.43 -70.26
CA SER A 999 -98.69 -59.83 -71.64
C SER A 999 -97.72 -60.87 -72.25
N VAL A 1000 -98.20 -61.59 -73.28
CA VAL A 1000 -97.50 -62.52 -74.22
C VAL A 1000 -97.66 -64.03 -73.95
N GLU A 1001 -97.89 -64.79 -75.03
CA GLU A 1001 -98.01 -66.26 -75.10
C GLU A 1001 -96.63 -66.98 -75.21
N PRO A 1002 -96.51 -68.28 -74.91
CA PRO A 1002 -95.22 -68.91 -74.59
C PRO A 1002 -94.41 -69.44 -75.78
N ALA A 1003 -93.08 -69.38 -75.67
CA ALA A 1003 -92.14 -70.26 -76.38
C ALA A 1003 -90.77 -70.42 -75.67
N GLU A 1004 -90.10 -71.51 -75.99
CA GLU A 1004 -88.93 -72.15 -75.36
C GLU A 1004 -87.61 -71.36 -75.28
N GLY A 1005 -86.92 -71.46 -74.13
CA GLY A 1005 -85.55 -72.03 -74.02
C GLY A 1005 -84.30 -71.23 -74.49
N GLY A 1006 -83.28 -71.15 -73.64
CA GLY A 1006 -81.90 -70.77 -74.04
C GLY A 1006 -81.02 -70.20 -72.91
N SER A 1007 -79.85 -70.79 -72.67
CA SER A 1007 -79.01 -70.53 -71.48
C SER A 1007 -77.78 -69.61 -71.68
N GLY A 1008 -77.66 -68.56 -70.85
CA GLY A 1008 -76.46 -68.27 -70.02
C GLY A 1008 -75.27 -67.41 -70.54
N ALA A 1009 -74.42 -66.99 -69.57
CA ALA A 1009 -73.01 -66.51 -69.67
C ALA A 1009 -72.74 -65.05 -70.17
N ILE A 1010 -71.62 -64.30 -69.88
CA ILE A 1010 -70.48 -64.39 -68.92
C ILE A 1010 -69.56 -63.08 -68.98
N ILE A 1011 -68.63 -62.82 -68.00
CA ILE A 1011 -67.32 -62.05 -68.06
C ILE A 1011 -67.12 -60.51 -67.68
N LEU A 1012 -66.02 -60.23 -66.91
CA LEU A 1012 -65.13 -59.04 -66.58
C LEU A 1012 -65.58 -57.53 -66.60
N GLY A 1013 -64.89 -56.53 -65.97
CA GLY A 1013 -63.79 -56.51 -64.96
C GLY A 1013 -62.81 -55.27 -64.91
N ILE A 1014 -62.28 -54.93 -63.70
CA ILE A 1014 -60.99 -54.22 -63.32
C ILE A 1014 -60.79 -52.67 -63.52
N GLY A 1015 -60.24 -51.95 -62.48
CA GLY A 1015 -59.94 -50.49 -62.39
C GLY A 1015 -58.72 -50.07 -61.50
N ILE A 1016 -58.31 -48.77 -61.45
CA ILE A 1016 -56.96 -48.22 -61.01
C ILE A 1016 -56.98 -46.66 -60.73
N VAL A 1017 -56.10 -45.93 -59.98
CA VAL A 1017 -55.19 -46.14 -58.79
C VAL A 1017 -54.46 -44.80 -58.29
N LEU A 1018 -54.09 -44.67 -56.98
CA LEU A 1018 -53.08 -43.80 -56.24
C LEU A 1018 -52.90 -42.22 -56.31
N ILE A 1019 -52.83 -41.58 -55.10
CA ILE A 1019 -51.87 -40.55 -54.50
C ILE A 1019 -51.52 -39.15 -55.14
N GLY A 1020 -51.44 -38.06 -54.32
CA GLY A 1020 -50.25 -37.14 -54.34
C GLY A 1020 -50.28 -35.58 -54.13
N ILE A 1021 -50.31 -35.08 -52.88
CA ILE A 1021 -49.44 -34.01 -52.25
C ILE A 1021 -49.19 -32.55 -52.82
N LEU A 1022 -49.36 -31.54 -51.93
CA LEU A 1022 -48.76 -30.16 -51.77
C LEU A 1022 -48.46 -29.18 -52.95
N ALA A 1023 -48.91 -27.91 -52.81
CA ALA A 1023 -48.06 -26.70 -52.51
C ALA A 1023 -48.66 -25.36 -53.03
N GLY A 1024 -48.45 -24.24 -52.31
CA GLY A 1024 -48.70 -22.88 -52.81
C GLY A 1024 -49.03 -21.85 -51.71
N ALA A 1025 -48.23 -20.79 -51.57
CA ALA A 1025 -48.34 -19.83 -50.45
C ALA A 1025 -48.33 -18.35 -50.90
N VAL A 1026 -49.19 -17.56 -50.24
CA VAL A 1026 -49.17 -16.09 -50.06
C VAL A 1026 -49.05 -15.19 -51.29
N MET A 1027 -50.12 -14.42 -51.56
CA MET A 1027 -50.00 -13.00 -51.95
C MET A 1027 -51.14 -12.20 -51.32
N VAL A 1028 -50.93 -10.89 -51.10
CA VAL A 1028 -51.77 -9.99 -50.29
C VAL A 1028 -52.48 -8.96 -51.19
N LEU A 1029 -53.70 -8.51 -50.84
CA LEU A 1029 -54.14 -7.08 -50.79
C LEU A 1029 -55.69 -6.85 -50.71
N LEU A 1030 -56.11 -6.14 -49.66
CA LEU A 1030 -57.12 -5.07 -49.57
C LEU A 1030 -58.49 -5.09 -50.32
N ARG A 1031 -59.56 -4.87 -49.51
CA ARG A 1031 -60.83 -4.13 -49.78
C ARG A 1031 -61.89 -4.75 -50.74
N LYS A 1032 -63.20 -4.41 -50.65
CA LYS A 1032 -64.12 -4.10 -49.52
C LYS A 1032 -65.59 -4.05 -50.04
N ASP A 1033 -66.55 -4.40 -49.19
CA ASP A 1033 -68.01 -4.05 -49.21
C ASP A 1033 -68.96 -4.62 -50.29
N LYS A 1034 -69.99 -5.36 -49.80
CA LYS A 1034 -71.41 -5.43 -50.23
C LYS A 1034 -71.72 -6.10 -51.59
N SER A 1035 -72.74 -6.96 -51.73
CA SER A 1035 -74.03 -7.05 -51.02
C SER A 1035 -74.69 -8.46 -51.04
N THR A 1036 -75.59 -8.70 -50.09
CA THR A 1036 -76.51 -9.86 -49.91
C THR A 1036 -77.87 -9.67 -50.62
N PRO A 1037 -78.85 -10.62 -50.57
CA PRO A 1037 -78.81 -12.09 -50.42
C PRO A 1037 -79.75 -12.84 -51.42
N GLN A 1038 -79.77 -14.18 -51.38
CA GLN A 1038 -81.03 -14.98 -51.40
C GLN A 1038 -80.86 -16.25 -50.53
N THR A 1039 -81.97 -16.86 -50.11
CA THR A 1039 -82.04 -17.76 -48.94
C THR A 1039 -82.95 -18.97 -49.13
N ILE A 1040 -82.48 -20.16 -48.74
CA ILE A 1040 -83.30 -21.29 -48.22
C ILE A 1040 -82.52 -21.87 -47.01
N PRO A 1041 -83.16 -22.21 -45.88
CA PRO A 1041 -82.46 -22.43 -44.62
C PRO A 1041 -82.04 -23.89 -44.36
N VAL A 1042 -80.97 -24.04 -43.56
CA VAL A 1042 -80.64 -25.27 -42.81
C VAL A 1042 -80.76 -24.94 -41.32
N LYS A 1043 -81.28 -25.85 -40.49
CA LYS A 1043 -81.40 -25.65 -39.03
C LYS A 1043 -80.03 -25.34 -38.42
N ALA A 1044 -79.92 -24.23 -37.69
CA ALA A 1044 -78.74 -23.92 -36.90
C ALA A 1044 -78.67 -24.82 -35.65
N ARG A 1045 -77.45 -25.13 -35.20
CA ARG A 1045 -77.23 -25.65 -33.83
C ARG A 1045 -77.47 -24.51 -32.85
N VAL A 1046 -78.25 -24.76 -31.80
CA VAL A 1046 -78.52 -23.79 -30.73
C VAL A 1046 -77.38 -23.84 -29.72
N GLY A 1047 -76.82 -22.68 -29.39
CA GLY A 1047 -76.01 -22.48 -28.18
C GLY A 1047 -76.84 -21.71 -27.14
N PHE A 1048 -76.42 -21.74 -25.87
CA PHE A 1048 -77.09 -21.03 -24.78
C PHE A 1048 -77.38 -19.57 -25.13
N SER A 1049 -78.64 -19.16 -24.97
CA SER A 1049 -79.11 -17.82 -25.33
C SER A 1049 -78.95 -16.77 -24.21
N GLY A 1050 -78.27 -17.12 -23.12
CA GLY A 1050 -78.08 -16.28 -21.94
C GLY A 1050 -76.61 -16.10 -21.57
N THR A 1051 -76.28 -14.93 -21.02
CA THR A 1051 -74.99 -14.64 -20.37
C THR A 1051 -75.24 -14.44 -18.88
N LEU A 1052 -74.49 -15.15 -18.05
CA LEU A 1052 -74.49 -14.98 -16.60
C LEU A 1052 -73.96 -13.56 -16.23
N PRO A 1053 -74.44 -12.94 -15.13
CA PRO A 1053 -74.14 -11.54 -14.83
C PRO A 1053 -72.67 -11.34 -14.42
N PRO A 1054 -71.99 -10.28 -14.90
CA PRO A 1054 -70.56 -10.08 -14.61
C PRO A 1054 -70.30 -9.66 -13.15
N PRO A 1055 -69.24 -10.18 -12.50
CA PRO A 1055 -68.91 -9.85 -11.11
C PRO A 1055 -68.41 -8.39 -10.94
N PRO A 1056 -68.58 -7.80 -9.73
CA PRO A 1056 -68.22 -6.41 -9.47
C PRO A 1056 -66.70 -6.20 -9.34
N THR A 1057 -66.09 -5.51 -10.30
CA THR A 1057 -64.64 -5.26 -10.32
C THR A 1057 -64.19 -4.26 -9.26
N THR A 1058 -63.22 -4.63 -8.41
CA THR A 1058 -62.44 -3.70 -7.56
C THR A 1058 -60.97 -3.66 -8.00
N SER A 1059 -60.31 -2.50 -7.84
CA SER A 1059 -59.03 -2.20 -8.49
C SER A 1059 -57.81 -2.43 -7.59
N LYS A 1060 -56.85 -3.25 -8.03
CA LYS A 1060 -55.54 -3.41 -7.37
C LYS A 1060 -54.65 -2.16 -7.57
N PRO A 1061 -53.96 -1.65 -6.53
CA PRO A 1061 -52.98 -0.57 -6.65
C PRO A 1061 -51.59 -1.09 -7.05
N THR A 1062 -50.81 -0.25 -7.75
CA THR A 1062 -49.43 -0.58 -8.18
C THR A 1062 -48.39 -0.18 -7.14
N VAL A 1063 -47.44 -1.07 -6.84
CA VAL A 1063 -46.30 -0.77 -5.96
C VAL A 1063 -45.25 0.09 -6.70
N THR A 1064 -44.80 1.18 -6.06
CA THR A 1064 -43.75 2.07 -6.59
C THR A 1064 -42.44 1.91 -5.81
N LEU A 1065 -41.31 1.90 -6.53
CA LEU A 1065 -39.98 1.97 -5.95
C LEU A 1065 -39.67 3.40 -5.42
N PRO A 1066 -38.85 3.53 -4.36
CA PRO A 1066 -38.59 4.83 -3.73
C PRO A 1066 -37.79 5.78 -4.63
N LYS A 1067 -38.25 7.04 -4.74
CA LYS A 1067 -37.54 8.11 -5.46
C LYS A 1067 -36.42 8.68 -4.60
N VAL A 1068 -35.24 8.90 -5.19
CA VAL A 1068 -34.09 9.52 -4.51
C VAL A 1068 -34.25 11.05 -4.51
N SER A 1069 -34.14 11.69 -3.35
CA SER A 1069 -34.31 13.15 -3.20
C SER A 1069 -33.01 13.95 -3.23
N CYS A 1070 -33.11 15.19 -3.71
CA CYS A 1070 -32.01 16.16 -3.83
C CYS A 1070 -31.65 16.82 -2.50
N TRP A 1071 -30.38 16.77 -2.12
CA TRP A 1071 -29.88 17.33 -0.86
C TRP A 1071 -29.81 18.87 -0.81
N ALA A 1072 -30.21 19.57 -1.88
CA ALA A 1072 -30.29 21.04 -1.90
C ALA A 1072 -31.72 21.59 -1.72
N CYS A 1073 -32.75 20.84 -2.11
CA CYS A 1073 -34.15 21.29 -2.16
C CYS A 1073 -35.19 20.24 -1.70
N SER A 1074 -34.74 19.05 -1.26
CA SER A 1074 -35.54 17.90 -0.83
C SER A 1074 -36.52 17.32 -1.85
N GLN A 1075 -36.58 17.84 -3.07
CA GLN A 1075 -37.42 17.32 -4.16
C GLN A 1075 -36.81 16.04 -4.77
N PRO A 1076 -37.63 15.09 -5.25
CA PRO A 1076 -37.14 13.91 -5.95
C PRO A 1076 -36.34 14.27 -7.21
N ILE A 1077 -35.35 13.45 -7.54
CA ILE A 1077 -34.58 13.54 -8.77
C ILE A 1077 -35.01 12.40 -9.70
N GLU A 1078 -35.32 12.72 -10.96
CA GLU A 1078 -35.62 11.71 -11.97
C GLU A 1078 -34.33 11.06 -12.49
N ALA A 1079 -34.40 9.77 -12.82
CA ALA A 1079 -33.25 8.87 -12.69
C ALA A 1079 -32.04 9.18 -13.59
N GLU A 1080 -32.25 9.89 -14.70
CA GLU A 1080 -31.29 10.00 -15.81
C GLU A 1080 -30.31 11.20 -15.72
N LYS A 1081 -30.54 12.19 -14.84
CA LYS A 1081 -29.72 13.42 -14.79
C LYS A 1081 -29.50 13.94 -13.37
N ARG A 1082 -28.48 13.41 -12.68
CA ARG A 1082 -28.15 13.78 -11.29
C ARG A 1082 -26.64 13.90 -11.06
N ARG A 1083 -26.25 14.81 -10.18
CA ARG A 1083 -24.85 14.99 -9.75
C ARG A 1083 -24.67 14.43 -8.33
N ALA A 1084 -23.55 13.77 -8.08
CA ALA A 1084 -23.20 13.23 -6.77
C ALA A 1084 -21.93 13.90 -6.24
N CYS A 1085 -21.98 14.36 -4.99
CA CYS A 1085 -20.78 14.76 -4.26
C CYS A 1085 -19.93 13.51 -3.97
N ARG A 1086 -18.73 13.43 -4.54
CA ARG A 1086 -17.84 12.27 -4.44
C ARG A 1086 -17.59 11.85 -2.98
N ASP A 1087 -17.40 12.84 -2.11
CA ASP A 1087 -16.84 12.64 -0.77
C ASP A 1087 -17.90 12.26 0.29
N CYS A 1088 -19.20 12.38 -0.02
CA CYS A 1088 -20.27 12.06 0.93
C CYS A 1088 -21.54 11.45 0.32
N GLY A 1089 -21.54 11.13 -0.98
CA GLY A 1089 -22.67 10.51 -1.70
C GLY A 1089 -23.94 11.38 -1.81
N ALA A 1090 -23.92 12.63 -1.35
CA ALA A 1090 -25.08 13.52 -1.44
C ALA A 1090 -25.42 13.80 -2.91
N ARG A 1091 -26.65 13.46 -3.32
CA ARG A 1091 -27.14 13.65 -4.68
C ARG A 1091 -27.92 14.94 -4.85
N TYR A 1092 -27.75 15.55 -6.02
CA TYR A 1092 -28.31 16.82 -6.42
C TYR A 1092 -28.85 16.72 -7.86
N HIS A 1093 -29.79 17.60 -8.22
CA HIS A 1093 -30.18 17.77 -9.62
C HIS A 1093 -28.99 18.23 -10.48
N ALA A 1094 -29.02 17.92 -11.78
CA ALA A 1094 -28.10 18.51 -12.76
C ALA A 1094 -28.21 20.05 -12.78
N LEU A 1095 -27.19 20.73 -13.32
CA LEU A 1095 -27.14 22.20 -13.38
C LEU A 1095 -28.39 22.77 -14.09
N GLY A 1096 -29.12 23.64 -13.38
CA GLY A 1096 -30.40 24.21 -13.84
C GLY A 1096 -31.66 23.38 -13.47
N GLY A 1097 -31.52 22.17 -12.92
CA GLY A 1097 -32.64 21.29 -12.58
C GLY A 1097 -33.45 21.69 -11.34
N CYS A 1098 -32.94 22.62 -10.52
CA CYS A 1098 -33.70 23.36 -9.51
C CYS A 1098 -33.00 24.69 -9.19
N GLU A 1099 -33.70 25.64 -8.55
CA GLU A 1099 -33.13 26.96 -8.17
C GLU A 1099 -31.85 26.86 -7.34
N HIS A 1100 -31.69 25.76 -6.60
CA HIS A 1100 -30.55 25.51 -5.71
C HIS A 1100 -29.46 24.64 -6.35
N ALA A 1101 -29.53 24.36 -7.66
CA ALA A 1101 -28.50 23.59 -8.38
C ALA A 1101 -27.17 24.37 -8.57
N GLY A 1102 -27.19 25.70 -8.41
CA GLY A 1102 -26.03 26.59 -8.49
C GLY A 1102 -25.26 26.75 -7.17
N ILE A 1103 -25.20 25.72 -6.33
CA ILE A 1103 -24.34 25.72 -5.13
C ILE A 1103 -22.84 25.72 -5.52
N THR A 1104 -22.01 26.34 -4.69
CA THR A 1104 -20.53 26.34 -4.83
C THR A 1104 -19.86 25.24 -3.99
N VAL A 1105 -20.49 24.82 -2.89
CA VAL A 1105 -20.00 23.78 -1.98
C VAL A 1105 -21.12 22.80 -1.58
N CYS A 1106 -20.75 21.58 -1.24
CA CYS A 1106 -21.67 20.55 -0.77
C CYS A 1106 -22.30 20.93 0.57
N ARG A 1107 -23.64 21.04 0.59
CA ARG A 1107 -24.41 21.32 1.82
C ARG A 1107 -24.33 20.23 2.90
N ARG A 1108 -23.77 19.04 2.59
CA ARG A 1108 -23.58 17.93 3.56
C ARG A 1108 -22.17 17.86 4.15
N CYS A 1109 -21.13 18.23 3.40
CA CYS A 1109 -19.72 18.02 3.82
C CYS A 1109 -18.75 19.17 3.49
N GLY A 1110 -19.21 20.27 2.88
CA GLY A 1110 -18.37 21.42 2.53
C GLY A 1110 -17.50 21.28 1.28
N ALA A 1111 -17.37 20.08 0.70
CA ALA A 1111 -16.56 19.85 -0.50
C ALA A 1111 -16.96 20.72 -1.71
N ASP A 1112 -15.98 21.18 -2.49
CA ASP A 1112 -16.17 22.02 -3.67
C ASP A 1112 -16.99 21.32 -4.77
N VAL A 1113 -17.91 22.03 -5.42
CA VAL A 1113 -18.78 21.49 -6.49
C VAL A 1113 -18.02 21.11 -7.77
N ALA A 1114 -16.73 21.45 -7.87
CA ALA A 1114 -15.80 20.86 -8.83
C ALA A 1114 -15.54 19.35 -8.60
N SER A 1115 -15.73 18.81 -7.38
CA SER A 1115 -15.59 17.36 -7.10
C SER A 1115 -16.82 16.54 -7.50
N PHE A 1116 -17.92 17.18 -7.93
CA PHE A 1116 -19.20 16.53 -8.17
C PHE A 1116 -19.27 15.87 -9.55
N MET A 1117 -19.38 14.54 -9.55
CA MET A 1117 -19.51 13.73 -10.76
C MET A 1117 -20.97 13.68 -11.23
N GLU A 1118 -21.20 13.61 -12.55
CA GLU A 1118 -22.53 13.37 -13.11
C GLU A 1118 -22.76 11.86 -13.24
N GLU A 1119 -23.83 11.33 -12.62
CA GLU A 1119 -24.25 9.95 -12.81
C GLU A 1119 -25.20 9.86 -14.01
N GLY A 1120 -24.69 9.52 -15.20
CA GLY A 1120 -25.50 9.59 -16.43
C GLY A 1120 -25.02 8.84 -17.68
N HIS A 1121 -23.86 8.16 -17.67
CA HIS A 1121 -23.45 7.27 -18.76
C HIS A 1121 -22.79 6.00 -18.20
N ALA A 1122 -23.09 4.86 -18.83
CA ALA A 1122 -22.81 3.54 -18.26
C ALA A 1122 -21.44 2.98 -18.68
N HIS A 1123 -20.77 2.35 -17.73
CA HIS A 1123 -20.02 1.12 -17.92
C HIS A 1123 -20.02 0.27 -16.64
#